data_AF-A0A7Y6EZY0-F1
#
_entry.id   AF-A0A7Y6EZY0-F1
#
_cell.length_a   1.000
_cell.length_b   1.000
_cell.length_c   1.000
_cell.angle_alpha   90.00
_cell.angle_beta   90.00
_cell.angle_gamma   90.00
#
_symmetry.space_group_name_H-M   'P 1'
#
loop_
_entity.id
_entity.type
_entity.pdbx_description
1 polymer ?
#
loop_
_entity_poly.entity_id
_entity_poly.type
_entity_poly.pdbx_seq_one_letter_code
_entity_poly.pdbx_strand_id
1 'polypeptide(L)'
;MPADTLDQAAGAPGRTAGDPVAAFTAGLHRALAAHGAPAPLDLAPLGVHDAFRAPLAAHEAGAVPVRIYGRQAVVGPFPGERDQPCARCLERRWQAVRSVTLREALELGAGTRAAGENPYLTVFGAEAVAGLIAARLGGRGPEAGAFAAVHLVDLQTLRTRHYPLVPDPECPRCSVAEEDTAEAATLILGPAPKHRPGSFRVRDLATYELPLSPYANPLCGSLGPSVVQDVSSGSTSATVGCFSMRSGDYLRETFWGGHADTFGQSLRIGVLEGLERYAGMRSRAKKAEVRASLDQLVARGEQVVDPRVVGLYDEAFHAANPHVPPFTTGREIPWVWGYSLRDEHPVLVPEVLTYYHAPGLENRFVQESSNGCATGGCLEEAVYCGLMEVVERDAFLLAWYGRAALPEIDPATSTSAATRHMVDRLAMYGYEARFFDTRITFPIPVVTGVAVRPDGGPGRMCFGAGAGLDPEAAVAGALCEIATDAVNLPGRTRRDEARLRAMATDFHRVEALHDHPLAYGIPEMGVHADFLLGAPGTPRPPKRSFAELYGDGSLPPVSEDLRDDLARCVDAVTGAGFDVVVVDQTMPEQRALGLRTVSVLVPGLLPIDFGWTRQRARHMPRLRTALREAGLAARDLTDADLNPAPHPFP
;
A
#
# COMPACT_ATOMS: atom_id res chain seq x y z
N MET A 1 -50.92 38.64 -11.44
CA MET A 1 -51.09 39.95 -10.76
C MET A 1 -51.59 39.69 -9.35
N PRO A 2 -51.13 40.44 -8.33
CA PRO A 2 -49.86 41.17 -8.17
C PRO A 2 -49.04 40.56 -6.99
N ALA A 3 -47.71 40.60 -6.96
CA ALA A 3 -46.82 41.76 -6.76
C ALA A 3 -47.11 42.48 -5.43
N ASP A 4 -46.48 42.03 -4.34
CA ASP A 4 -46.29 42.82 -3.13
C ASP A 4 -44.80 43.10 -2.93
N THR A 5 -44.48 44.34 -3.27
CA THR A 5 -43.36 45.16 -2.84
C THR A 5 -43.19 45.14 -1.32
N LEU A 6 -41.99 44.74 -0.85
CA LEU A 6 -41.44 45.24 0.41
C LEU A 6 -40.16 46.01 0.10
N ASP A 7 -40.42 47.27 -0.18
CA ASP A 7 -39.75 48.49 0.25
C ASP A 7 -38.24 48.47 0.53
N GLN A 8 -37.58 49.38 -0.18
CA GLN A 8 -36.21 49.81 -0.01
C GLN A 8 -36.09 50.63 1.28
N ALA A 9 -35.60 50.01 2.35
CA ALA A 9 -34.97 50.76 3.42
C ALA A 9 -33.48 50.94 3.07
N ALA A 10 -33.18 52.10 2.49
CA ALA A 10 -31.83 52.62 2.33
C ALA A 10 -31.16 52.77 3.72
N GLY A 11 -30.43 51.72 4.13
CA GLY A 11 -29.42 51.84 5.17
C GLY A 11 -28.26 52.67 4.63
N ALA A 12 -27.89 53.71 5.37
CA ALA A 12 -26.72 54.55 5.15
C ALA A 12 -25.48 53.72 4.71
N PRO A 13 -24.54 54.29 3.93
CA PRO A 13 -23.29 53.61 3.60
C PRO A 13 -22.51 53.36 4.90
N GLY A 14 -22.74 52.18 5.48
CA GLY A 14 -21.95 51.65 6.57
C GLY A 14 -20.51 51.66 6.09
N ARG A 15 -19.64 52.29 6.89
CA ARG A 15 -18.18 52.29 6.76
C ARG A 15 -17.73 51.02 6.04
N THR A 16 -17.06 51.19 4.90
CA THR A 16 -16.36 50.10 4.22
C THR A 16 -15.51 49.38 5.26
N ALA A 17 -15.99 48.24 5.76
CA ALA A 17 -15.18 47.36 6.58
C ALA A 17 -14.00 46.98 5.69
N GLY A 18 -12.80 47.41 6.06
CA GLY A 18 -11.59 47.05 5.34
C GLY A 18 -11.51 45.53 5.26
N ASP A 19 -10.94 45.00 4.18
CA ASP A 19 -10.73 43.57 3.97
C ASP A 19 -10.19 42.93 5.27
N PRO A 20 -10.96 42.05 5.96
CA PRO A 20 -10.55 41.44 7.21
C PRO A 20 -9.23 40.68 7.11
N VAL A 21 -8.91 40.15 5.92
CA VAL A 21 -7.62 39.52 5.66
C VAL A 21 -6.50 40.56 5.67
N ALA A 22 -6.66 41.68 4.95
CA ALA A 22 -5.69 42.78 4.97
C ALA A 22 -5.50 43.36 6.38
N ALA A 23 -6.58 43.52 7.15
CA ALA A 23 -6.53 43.98 8.54
C ALA A 23 -5.77 42.99 9.44
N PHE A 24 -6.02 41.69 9.28
CA PHE A 24 -5.32 40.62 10.00
C PHE A 24 -3.83 40.58 9.64
N THR A 25 -3.48 40.65 8.34
CA THR A 25 -2.09 40.73 7.86
C THR A 25 -1.37 41.94 8.43
N ALA A 26 -2.00 43.12 8.41
CA ALA A 26 -1.41 44.32 8.98
C ALA A 26 -1.25 44.20 10.52
N GLY A 27 -2.19 43.54 11.19
CA GLY A 27 -2.10 43.19 12.61
C GLY A 27 -0.91 42.29 12.92
N LEU A 28 -0.72 41.24 12.12
CA LEU A 28 0.40 40.31 12.23
C LEU A 28 1.75 41.03 12.11
N HIS A 29 1.94 41.87 11.08
CA HIS A 29 3.18 42.61 10.92
C HIS A 29 3.46 43.56 12.09
N ARG A 30 2.44 44.28 12.59
CA ARG A 30 2.59 45.14 13.76
C ARG A 30 2.98 44.35 15.02
N ALA A 31 2.31 43.22 15.27
CA ALA A 31 2.61 42.37 16.42
C ALA A 31 4.01 41.74 16.33
N LEU A 32 4.44 41.30 15.15
CA LEU A 32 5.81 40.80 14.92
C LEU A 32 6.87 41.87 15.18
N ALA A 33 6.64 43.10 14.72
CA ALA A 33 7.52 44.22 15.02
C ALA A 33 7.59 44.51 16.52
N ALA A 34 6.46 44.44 17.23
CA ALA A 34 6.41 44.60 18.69
C ALA A 34 7.16 43.48 19.45
N HIS A 35 7.19 42.27 18.89
CA HIS A 35 8.00 41.16 19.41
C HIS A 35 9.50 41.26 19.06
N GLY A 36 9.92 42.28 18.30
CA GLY A 36 11.30 42.41 17.84
C GLY A 36 11.72 41.36 16.81
N ALA A 37 10.75 40.74 16.12
CA ALA A 37 10.98 39.68 15.14
C ALA A 37 10.27 39.99 13.81
N PRO A 38 10.57 41.13 13.14
CA PRO A 38 9.99 41.43 11.84
C PRO A 38 10.42 40.34 10.84
N ALA A 39 9.44 39.72 10.17
CA ALA A 39 9.67 38.68 9.18
C ALA A 39 8.73 38.88 7.99
N PRO A 40 9.18 38.55 6.76
CA PRO A 40 8.29 38.44 5.61
C PRO A 40 7.27 37.31 5.84
N LEU A 41 6.03 37.53 5.41
CA LEU A 41 4.92 36.60 5.60
C LEU A 41 4.32 36.24 4.25
N ASP A 42 4.05 34.95 4.05
CA ASP A 42 3.27 34.42 2.93
C ASP A 42 1.90 34.00 3.48
N LEU A 43 0.91 34.90 3.45
CA LEU A 43 -0.45 34.62 3.92
C LEU A 43 -1.34 34.19 2.75
N ALA A 44 -1.95 33.00 2.83
CA ALA A 44 -2.89 32.51 1.82
C ALA A 44 -4.01 31.65 2.43
N PRO A 45 -5.20 31.57 1.80
CA PRO A 45 -6.24 30.64 2.23
C PRO A 45 -5.90 29.19 1.83
N LEU A 46 -6.37 28.21 2.59
CA LEU A 46 -6.40 26.81 2.17
C LEU A 46 -7.77 26.44 1.60
N GLY A 47 -7.79 25.39 0.79
CA GLY A 47 -9.03 24.80 0.30
C GLY A 47 -9.82 25.70 -0.64
N VAL A 48 -9.18 26.66 -1.31
CA VAL A 48 -9.80 27.48 -2.38
C VAL A 48 -9.46 26.93 -3.76
N HIS A 49 -8.21 26.50 -3.93
CA HIS A 49 -7.68 25.96 -5.19
C HIS A 49 -7.18 24.53 -4.99
N ASP A 50 -7.17 23.76 -6.07
CA ASP A 50 -6.56 22.44 -6.11
C ASP A 50 -5.04 22.54 -5.93
N ALA A 51 -4.53 22.19 -4.74
CA ALA A 51 -3.11 22.17 -4.43
C ALA A 51 -2.33 21.12 -5.24
N PHE A 52 -2.99 20.18 -5.91
CA PHE A 52 -2.29 19.24 -6.80
C PHE A 52 -1.99 19.85 -8.17
N ARG A 53 -2.80 20.81 -8.66
CA ARG A 53 -2.71 21.37 -10.02
C ARG A 53 -2.48 22.87 -10.10
N ALA A 54 -2.77 23.63 -9.04
CA ALA A 54 -2.70 25.08 -9.07
C ALA A 54 -1.28 25.56 -9.44
N PRO A 55 -1.12 26.65 -10.20
CA PRO A 55 0.17 27.22 -10.54
C PRO A 55 0.99 27.54 -9.29
N LEU A 56 2.32 27.49 -9.43
CA LEU A 56 3.22 27.97 -8.39
C LEU A 56 3.09 29.50 -8.28
N ALA A 57 2.62 29.98 -7.14
CA ALA A 57 2.67 31.40 -6.82
C ALA A 57 4.13 31.85 -6.61
N ALA A 58 4.42 33.12 -6.95
CA ALA A 58 5.67 33.74 -6.57
C ALA A 58 5.81 33.70 -5.04
N HIS A 59 6.97 33.27 -4.56
CA HIS A 59 7.24 33.21 -3.13
C HIS A 59 8.50 34.00 -2.81
N GLU A 60 8.36 34.91 -1.86
CA GLU A 60 9.47 35.67 -1.31
C GLU A 60 10.35 34.75 -0.46
N ALA A 61 11.65 34.67 -0.79
CA ALA A 61 12.58 33.82 -0.07
C ALA A 61 12.61 34.19 1.42
N GLY A 62 12.48 33.19 2.30
CA GLY A 62 12.46 33.40 3.76
C GLY A 62 11.11 33.84 4.32
N ALA A 63 10.06 34.01 3.50
CA ALA A 63 8.73 34.30 4.00
C ALA A 63 8.15 33.12 4.80
N VAL A 64 7.63 33.42 6.00
CA VAL A 64 6.97 32.41 6.84
C VAL A 64 5.58 32.13 6.29
N PRO A 65 5.26 30.88 5.88
CA PRO A 65 3.93 30.56 5.40
C PRO A 65 2.92 30.63 6.53
N VAL A 66 1.80 31.31 6.28
CA VAL A 66 0.63 31.34 7.14
C VAL A 66 -0.58 31.01 6.28
N ARG A 67 -1.31 29.96 6.66
CA ARG A 67 -2.37 29.36 5.86
C ARG A 67 -3.67 29.35 6.64
N ILE A 68 -4.72 29.99 6.12
CA ILE A 68 -5.99 30.20 6.83
C ILE A 68 -7.10 29.29 6.28
N TYR A 69 -7.84 28.63 7.17
CA TYR A 69 -9.04 27.87 6.82
C TYR A 69 -10.08 27.91 7.94
N GLY A 70 -11.16 28.67 7.76
CA GLY A 70 -12.15 28.88 8.82
C GLY A 70 -11.49 29.42 10.10
N ARG A 71 -11.64 28.70 11.21
CA ARG A 71 -10.98 29.03 12.50
C ARG A 71 -9.52 28.60 12.61
N GLN A 72 -8.92 28.03 11.57
CA GLN A 72 -7.56 27.48 11.62
C GLN A 72 -6.57 28.46 11.00
N ALA A 73 -5.49 28.77 11.71
CA ALA A 73 -4.28 29.36 11.15
C ALA A 73 -3.14 28.35 11.26
N VAL A 74 -2.60 27.91 10.12
CA VAL A 74 -1.47 26.98 10.05
C VAL A 74 -0.22 27.76 9.70
N VAL A 75 0.77 27.73 10.58
CA VAL A 75 2.02 28.47 10.47
C VAL A 75 3.16 27.50 10.15
N GLY A 76 3.97 27.84 9.15
CA GLY A 76 5.06 27.04 8.66
C GLY A 76 4.72 26.19 7.43
N PRO A 77 5.63 25.33 6.96
CA PRO A 77 6.92 25.03 7.57
C PRO A 77 7.82 26.26 7.62
N PHE A 78 8.54 26.44 8.73
CA PHE A 78 9.48 27.56 8.85
C PHE A 78 10.67 27.33 7.91
N PRO A 79 11.20 28.37 7.24
CA PRO A 79 12.36 28.22 6.37
C PRO A 79 13.55 27.60 7.13
N GLY A 80 14.15 26.55 6.57
CA GLY A 80 15.32 25.86 7.12
C GLY A 80 16.24 25.34 6.02
N GLU A 81 17.10 24.36 6.34
CA GLU A 81 18.12 23.81 5.43
C GLU A 81 17.51 23.03 4.24
N ARG A 82 18.36 22.51 3.33
CA ARG A 82 17.95 21.75 2.13
C ARG A 82 17.08 20.52 2.51
N ASP A 83 16.25 20.08 1.55
CA ASP A 83 15.35 18.90 1.65
C ASP A 83 14.20 18.99 2.68
N GLN A 84 13.88 20.21 3.13
CA GLN A 84 12.73 20.47 3.98
C GLN A 84 11.42 20.64 3.19
N PRO A 85 10.27 20.29 3.79
CA PRO A 85 8.98 20.55 3.16
C PRO A 85 8.77 22.06 2.98
N CYS A 86 8.08 22.45 1.91
CA CYS A 86 7.71 23.85 1.67
C CYS A 86 6.21 24.10 1.91
N ALA A 87 5.78 25.36 1.80
CA ALA A 87 4.35 25.73 1.88
C ALA A 87 3.47 24.92 0.92
N ARG A 88 3.99 24.58 -0.27
CA ARG A 88 3.26 23.77 -1.25
C ARG A 88 3.09 22.32 -0.79
N CYS A 89 4.06 21.75 -0.08
CA CYS A 89 3.88 20.44 0.57
C CYS A 89 2.77 20.50 1.61
N LEU A 90 2.73 21.56 2.43
CA LEU A 90 1.65 21.75 3.40
C LEU A 90 0.29 21.80 2.72
N GLU A 91 0.12 22.62 1.67
CA GLU A 91 -1.15 22.74 0.95
C GLU A 91 -1.62 21.40 0.38
N ARG A 92 -0.71 20.64 -0.25
CA ARG A 92 -1.00 19.34 -0.85
C ARG A 92 -1.35 18.28 0.19
N ARG A 93 -0.53 18.15 1.24
CA ARG A 93 -0.76 17.21 2.35
C ARG A 93 -2.03 17.60 3.13
N TRP A 94 -2.31 18.89 3.28
CA TRP A 94 -3.54 19.39 3.89
C TRP A 94 -4.77 18.99 3.08
N GLN A 95 -4.74 19.15 1.76
CA GLN A 95 -5.83 18.75 0.87
C GLN A 95 -6.02 17.22 0.86
N ALA A 96 -4.92 16.46 0.87
CA ALA A 96 -4.94 14.99 0.82
C ALA A 96 -5.75 14.35 1.98
N VAL A 97 -5.74 14.98 3.16
CA VAL A 97 -6.45 14.48 4.37
C VAL A 97 -7.83 15.13 4.56
N ARG A 98 -8.41 15.73 3.51
CA ARG A 98 -9.78 16.27 3.54
C ARG A 98 -10.82 15.25 3.12
N SER A 99 -12.08 15.53 3.49
CA SER A 99 -13.22 14.71 3.10
C SER A 99 -13.32 14.59 1.59
N VAL A 100 -13.89 13.47 1.13
CA VAL A 100 -14.19 13.19 -0.28
C VAL A 100 -14.89 14.39 -0.92
N THR A 101 -15.95 14.90 -0.30
CA THR A 101 -16.73 16.04 -0.81
C THR A 101 -15.88 17.30 -1.04
N LEU A 102 -14.98 17.64 -0.10
CA LEU A 102 -14.13 18.82 -0.28
C LEU A 102 -13.08 18.59 -1.36
N ARG A 103 -12.49 17.40 -1.40
CA ARG A 103 -11.51 17.04 -2.44
C ARG A 103 -12.14 16.99 -3.84
N GLU A 104 -13.37 16.51 -3.98
CA GLU A 104 -14.13 16.57 -5.23
C GLU A 104 -14.38 18.00 -5.67
N ALA A 105 -14.84 18.87 -4.78
CA ALA A 105 -15.07 20.28 -5.10
C ALA A 105 -13.78 20.98 -5.59
N LEU A 106 -12.64 20.67 -4.98
CA LEU A 106 -11.34 21.21 -5.36
C LEU A 106 -10.82 20.65 -6.68
N GLU A 107 -10.79 19.32 -6.82
CA GLU A 107 -10.07 18.63 -7.90
C GLU A 107 -10.89 18.51 -9.20
N LEU A 108 -12.23 18.53 -9.11
CA LEU A 108 -13.14 18.39 -10.26
C LEU A 108 -13.80 19.72 -10.69
N GLY A 109 -13.37 20.85 -10.13
CA GLY A 109 -13.53 22.15 -10.79
C GLY A 109 -14.73 23.01 -10.39
N ALA A 110 -15.37 22.78 -9.24
CA ALA A 110 -16.24 23.81 -8.66
C ALA A 110 -15.42 24.89 -7.91
N GLY A 111 -14.19 24.54 -7.51
CA GLY A 111 -13.43 25.30 -6.53
C GLY A 111 -14.20 25.41 -5.21
N THR A 112 -13.65 26.15 -4.25
CA THR A 112 -14.48 26.66 -3.16
C THR A 112 -14.35 28.16 -3.06
N ARG A 113 -15.36 28.79 -2.47
CA ARG A 113 -15.35 30.21 -2.16
C ARG A 113 -15.73 30.41 -0.70
N ALA A 114 -15.25 31.50 -0.12
CA ALA A 114 -15.69 31.90 1.20
C ALA A 114 -17.22 32.08 1.22
N ALA A 115 -17.88 31.53 2.23
CA ALA A 115 -19.32 31.70 2.43
C ALA A 115 -19.68 33.08 3.01
N GLY A 116 -18.69 33.82 3.51
CA GLY A 116 -18.84 35.14 4.12
C GLY A 116 -17.53 35.61 4.75
N GLU A 117 -17.59 36.70 5.52
CA GLU A 117 -16.46 37.19 6.31
C GLU A 117 -16.05 36.16 7.37
N ASN A 118 -14.74 36.01 7.59
CA ASN A 118 -14.22 35.09 8.59
C ASN A 118 -14.22 35.75 9.98
N PRO A 119 -15.10 35.34 10.91
CA PRO A 119 -15.24 36.01 12.21
C PRO A 119 -14.06 35.75 13.16
N TYR A 120 -13.15 34.84 12.79
CA TYR A 120 -12.02 34.45 13.62
C TYR A 120 -10.75 35.26 13.35
N LEU A 121 -10.73 36.09 12.29
CA LEU A 121 -9.61 36.98 11.95
C LEU A 121 -9.59 38.22 12.84
N THR A 122 -9.34 38.01 14.14
CA THR A 122 -9.34 39.06 15.15
C THR A 122 -7.93 39.58 15.45
N VAL A 123 -7.84 40.73 16.12
CA VAL A 123 -6.56 41.28 16.61
C VAL A 123 -5.87 40.31 17.55
N PHE A 124 -6.61 39.69 18.48
CA PHE A 124 -6.06 38.66 19.38
C PHE A 124 -5.53 37.44 18.62
N GLY A 125 -6.22 37.01 17.55
CA GLY A 125 -5.74 35.95 16.67
C GLY A 125 -4.42 36.32 15.99
N ALA A 126 -4.30 37.56 15.50
CA ALA A 126 -3.08 38.05 14.88
C ALA A 126 -1.92 38.11 15.88
N GLU A 127 -2.16 38.61 17.09
CA GLU A 127 -1.15 38.63 18.17
C GLU A 127 -0.69 37.22 18.56
N ALA A 128 -1.61 36.27 18.70
CA ALA A 128 -1.27 34.89 19.04
C ALA A 128 -0.42 34.21 17.95
N VAL A 129 -0.78 34.39 16.68
CA VAL A 129 -0.02 33.87 15.54
C VAL A 129 1.35 34.56 15.44
N ALA A 130 1.43 35.87 15.63
CA ALA A 130 2.69 36.61 15.64
C ALA A 130 3.62 36.16 16.79
N GLY A 131 3.09 35.96 17.99
CA GLY A 131 3.83 35.47 19.14
C GLY A 131 4.41 34.07 18.90
N LEU A 132 3.64 33.19 18.25
CA LEU A 132 4.11 31.87 17.82
C LEU A 132 5.25 31.98 16.79
N ILE A 133 5.08 32.81 15.75
CA ILE A 133 6.11 33.04 14.72
C ILE A 133 7.39 33.57 15.37
N ALA A 134 7.29 34.62 16.20
CA ALA A 134 8.43 35.20 16.91
C ALA A 134 9.11 34.20 17.84
N ALA A 135 8.35 33.34 18.53
CA ALA A 135 8.90 32.28 19.35
C ALA A 135 9.72 31.28 18.52
N ARG A 136 9.17 30.81 17.40
CA ARG A 136 9.84 29.85 16.51
C ARG A 136 11.08 30.43 15.83
N LEU A 137 11.01 31.67 15.33
CA LEU A 137 12.17 32.37 14.74
C LEU A 137 13.27 32.61 15.79
N GLY A 138 12.90 32.79 17.06
CA GLY A 138 13.84 32.87 18.18
C GLY A 138 14.32 31.50 18.70
N GLY A 139 14.10 30.40 17.97
CA GLY A 139 14.55 29.06 18.34
C GLY A 139 13.77 28.39 19.48
N ARG A 140 12.64 28.96 19.91
CA ARG A 140 11.79 28.39 20.98
C ARG A 140 10.70 27.50 20.41
N GLY A 141 10.28 26.50 21.17
CA GLY A 141 9.13 25.64 20.87
C GLY A 141 9.53 24.16 20.81
N PRO A 142 8.62 23.27 20.39
CA PRO A 142 8.89 21.83 20.38
C PRO A 142 10.05 21.49 19.44
N GLU A 143 10.86 20.52 19.86
CA GLU A 143 11.81 19.84 18.96
C GLU A 143 11.00 19.12 17.87
N ALA A 144 11.36 19.40 16.62
CA ALA A 144 10.84 18.66 15.49
C ALA A 144 11.72 17.42 15.34
N GLY A 145 11.13 16.23 15.20
CA GLY A 145 11.88 15.00 14.92
C GLY A 145 12.47 15.02 13.51
N ALA A 146 12.45 13.86 12.82
CA ALA A 146 13.01 13.74 11.47
C ALA A 146 12.42 14.72 10.41
N PHE A 147 11.26 15.31 10.66
CA PHE A 147 10.59 16.22 9.72
C PHE A 147 10.25 17.56 10.36
N ALA A 148 10.37 18.63 9.58
CA ALA A 148 9.98 19.98 10.00
C ALA A 148 8.49 20.02 10.42
N ALA A 149 8.19 20.80 11.45
CA ALA A 149 6.83 20.92 11.98
C ALA A 149 6.09 22.14 11.40
N VAL A 150 4.77 21.97 11.26
CA VAL A 150 3.81 23.07 11.09
C VAL A 150 2.98 23.24 12.34
N HIS A 151 2.50 24.45 12.60
CA HIS A 151 1.82 24.81 13.83
C HIS A 151 0.40 25.27 13.54
N LEU A 152 -0.57 24.56 14.09
CA LEU A 152 -1.98 24.90 14.00
C LEU A 152 -2.41 25.72 15.21
N VAL A 153 -2.81 26.96 14.97
CA VAL A 153 -3.52 27.81 15.94
C VAL A 153 -5.01 27.74 15.65
N ASP A 154 -5.78 27.27 16.62
CA ASP A 154 -7.23 27.41 16.62
C ASP A 154 -7.59 28.84 17.02
N LEU A 155 -8.00 29.68 16.09
CA LEU A 155 -8.24 31.11 16.29
C LEU A 155 -9.44 31.41 17.20
N GLN A 156 -10.29 30.43 17.50
CA GLN A 156 -11.39 30.59 18.44
C GLN A 156 -10.93 30.36 19.89
N THR A 157 -10.05 29.39 20.11
CA THR A 157 -9.62 28.95 21.45
C THR A 157 -8.18 29.36 21.79
N LEU A 158 -7.43 29.85 20.80
CA LEU A 158 -5.99 30.07 20.81
C LEU A 158 -5.15 28.82 21.14
N ARG A 159 -5.77 27.64 21.11
CA ARG A 159 -5.07 26.38 21.33
C ARG A 159 -4.10 26.15 20.18
N THR A 160 -2.83 25.99 20.51
CA THR A 160 -1.77 25.69 19.55
C THR A 160 -1.42 24.21 19.59
N ARG A 161 -1.32 23.60 18.41
CA ARG A 161 -0.82 22.24 18.19
C ARG A 161 0.27 22.28 17.14
N HIS A 162 1.13 21.27 17.09
CA HIS A 162 2.12 21.13 16.02
C HIS A 162 2.05 19.73 15.42
N TYR A 163 2.39 19.62 14.14
CA TYR A 163 2.38 18.39 13.36
C TYR A 163 3.62 18.34 12.48
N PRO A 164 4.38 17.23 12.47
CA PRO A 164 5.45 17.04 11.50
C PRO A 164 4.86 16.96 10.09
N LEU A 165 5.57 17.55 9.12
CA LEU A 165 5.19 17.60 7.72
C LEU A 165 6.19 16.80 6.89
N VAL A 166 5.80 15.63 6.42
CA VAL A 166 6.61 14.86 5.46
C VAL A 166 6.59 15.58 4.11
N PRO A 167 7.76 15.86 3.49
CA PRO A 167 7.83 16.39 2.14
C PRO A 167 6.94 15.59 1.18
N ASP A 168 6.27 16.28 0.26
CA ASP A 168 5.49 15.61 -0.79
C ASP A 168 6.45 15.29 -1.95
N PRO A 169 6.66 14.01 -2.30
CA PRO A 169 7.61 13.61 -3.35
C PRO A 169 7.19 14.08 -4.74
N GLU A 170 5.96 14.54 -4.93
CA GLU A 170 5.46 15.13 -6.17
C GLU A 170 5.29 16.66 -6.06
N CYS A 171 5.88 17.29 -5.04
CA CYS A 171 5.81 18.73 -4.89
C CYS A 171 6.55 19.42 -6.05
N PRO A 172 5.86 20.23 -6.89
CA PRO A 172 6.50 20.88 -8.04
C PRO A 172 7.49 21.98 -7.65
N ARG A 173 7.63 22.26 -6.34
CA ARG A 173 8.45 23.36 -5.83
C ARG A 173 9.75 22.91 -5.16
N CYS A 174 9.69 21.85 -4.36
CA CYS A 174 10.84 21.40 -3.56
C CYS A 174 11.20 19.93 -3.78
N SER A 175 10.39 19.16 -4.52
CA SER A 175 10.80 17.83 -4.93
C SER A 175 11.69 17.90 -6.16
N VAL A 176 12.63 16.97 -6.26
CA VAL A 176 13.49 16.76 -7.42
C VAL A 176 13.09 15.41 -8.02
N ALA A 177 12.64 15.42 -9.27
CA ALA A 177 12.35 14.18 -9.98
C ALA A 177 13.65 13.48 -10.35
N GLU A 178 13.69 12.17 -10.15
CA GLU A 178 14.76 11.31 -10.61
C GLU A 178 14.54 10.95 -12.08
N GLU A 179 15.63 10.88 -12.83
CA GLU A 179 15.62 10.39 -14.21
C GLU A 179 15.37 8.88 -14.22
N ASP A 180 14.56 8.42 -15.18
CA ASP A 180 14.27 7.00 -15.41
C ASP A 180 15.13 6.51 -16.59
N THR A 181 16.37 6.11 -16.29
CA THR A 181 17.35 5.65 -17.27
C THR A 181 17.83 4.23 -16.98
N ALA A 182 18.41 3.58 -18.00
CA ALA A 182 19.02 2.26 -17.86
C ALA A 182 20.14 2.26 -16.80
N GLU A 183 20.98 3.30 -16.78
CA GLU A 183 22.06 3.44 -15.80
C GLU A 183 21.52 3.57 -14.38
N ALA A 184 20.48 4.38 -14.17
CA ALA A 184 19.85 4.58 -12.87
C ALA A 184 19.11 3.34 -12.34
N ALA A 185 18.68 2.46 -13.24
CA ALA A 185 18.05 1.19 -12.88
C ALA A 185 19.04 0.09 -12.52
N THR A 186 20.35 0.27 -12.77
CA THR A 186 21.35 -0.75 -12.44
C THR A 186 21.40 -1.02 -10.95
N LEU A 187 21.23 -2.28 -10.55
CA LEU A 187 21.26 -2.71 -9.16
C LEU A 187 22.57 -3.43 -8.84
N ILE A 188 23.16 -3.09 -7.70
CA ILE A 188 24.36 -3.75 -7.18
C ILE A 188 24.00 -4.29 -5.81
N LEU A 189 23.94 -5.62 -5.69
CA LEU A 189 23.71 -6.29 -4.41
C LEU A 189 25.00 -6.26 -3.58
N GLY A 190 24.89 -5.74 -2.36
CA GLY A 190 25.97 -5.65 -1.37
C GLY A 190 25.77 -6.59 -0.18
N PRO A 191 26.76 -6.68 0.73
CA PRO A 191 26.61 -7.42 1.98
C PRO A 191 25.43 -6.91 2.82
N ALA A 192 24.60 -7.83 3.30
CA ALA A 192 23.38 -7.55 4.07
C ALA A 192 23.33 -8.45 5.31
N PRO A 193 24.25 -8.27 6.28
CA PRO A 193 24.31 -9.10 7.47
C PRO A 193 23.00 -9.01 8.25
N LYS A 194 22.48 -10.17 8.65
CA LYS A 194 21.25 -10.26 9.44
C LYS A 194 21.50 -9.73 10.85
N HIS A 195 20.52 -9.06 11.41
CA HIS A 195 20.67 -8.53 12.78
C HIS A 195 20.71 -9.63 13.85
N ARG A 196 20.24 -10.84 13.53
CA ARG A 196 20.33 -12.04 14.39
C ARG A 196 20.17 -13.32 13.56
N PRO A 197 20.68 -14.47 14.04
CA PRO A 197 20.49 -15.76 13.39
C PRO A 197 19.00 -16.09 13.18
N GLY A 198 18.70 -16.69 12.03
CA GLY A 198 17.33 -17.05 11.63
C GLY A 198 16.42 -15.86 11.30
N SER A 199 16.89 -14.61 11.39
CA SER A 199 16.13 -13.47 10.90
C SER A 199 16.38 -13.23 9.42
N PHE A 200 15.35 -12.80 8.69
CA PHE A 200 15.47 -12.29 7.32
C PHE A 200 15.32 -10.76 7.30
N ARG A 201 15.96 -10.11 8.28
CA ARG A 201 15.99 -8.66 8.45
C ARG A 201 17.41 -8.22 8.81
N VAL A 202 17.90 -7.16 8.17
CA VAL A 202 19.21 -6.54 8.46
C VAL A 202 19.18 -5.66 9.70
N ARG A 203 17.97 -5.29 10.16
CA ARG A 203 17.79 -4.43 11.33
C ARG A 203 16.53 -4.78 12.12
N ASP A 204 16.56 -4.58 13.43
CA ASP A 204 15.37 -4.68 14.27
C ASP A 204 14.41 -3.50 14.02
N LEU A 205 13.11 -3.80 13.91
CA LEU A 205 12.08 -2.81 13.60
C LEU A 205 12.01 -1.66 14.62
N ALA A 206 12.27 -1.93 15.90
CA ALA A 206 12.20 -0.92 16.95
C ALA A 206 13.31 0.13 16.85
N THR A 207 14.36 -0.14 16.05
CA THR A 207 15.47 0.79 15.84
C THR A 207 15.21 1.84 14.76
N TYR A 208 14.15 1.69 13.96
CA TYR A 208 13.74 2.73 13.03
C TYR A 208 12.98 3.84 13.77
N GLU A 209 13.36 5.08 13.51
CA GLU A 209 12.64 6.26 13.98
C GLU A 209 11.38 6.50 13.13
N LEU A 210 10.36 5.65 13.35
CA LEU A 210 9.07 5.69 12.67
C LEU A 210 7.94 6.12 13.63
N PRO A 211 7.96 7.35 14.16
CA PRO A 211 6.83 7.85 14.95
C PRO A 211 5.59 7.93 14.06
N LEU A 212 4.40 7.70 14.63
CA LEU A 212 3.15 7.75 13.87
C LEU A 212 2.81 9.15 13.34
N SER A 213 3.16 10.20 14.10
CA SER A 213 2.66 11.56 13.91
C SER A 213 2.96 12.22 12.55
N PRO A 214 4.10 11.98 11.85
CA PRO A 214 4.31 12.51 10.50
C PRO A 214 3.40 11.84 9.46
N TYR A 215 3.09 10.56 9.66
CA TYR A 215 2.40 9.73 8.68
C TYR A 215 0.89 9.77 8.84
N ALA A 216 0.38 9.76 10.07
CA ALA A 216 -1.05 9.83 10.33
C ALA A 216 -1.38 10.97 11.29
N ASN A 217 -1.98 12.04 10.76
CA ASN A 217 -2.47 13.16 11.54
C ASN A 217 -3.54 13.96 10.76
N PRO A 218 -4.49 14.64 11.44
CA PRO A 218 -5.65 15.24 10.79
C PRO A 218 -5.33 16.49 9.96
N LEU A 219 -4.10 17.03 10.08
CA LEU A 219 -3.70 18.26 9.41
C LEU A 219 -3.00 17.99 8.08
N CYS A 220 -2.00 17.11 8.08
CA CYS A 220 -1.08 16.91 6.96
C CYS A 220 -0.42 15.52 6.94
N GLY A 221 -1.05 14.49 7.53
CA GLY A 221 -0.48 13.14 7.55
C GLY A 221 -0.25 12.58 6.15
N SER A 222 0.96 12.10 5.87
CA SER A 222 1.32 11.59 4.53
C SER A 222 0.59 10.32 4.13
N LEU A 223 0.22 9.50 5.10
CA LEU A 223 -0.51 8.25 4.98
C LEU A 223 -1.96 8.36 5.51
N GLY A 224 -2.45 9.58 5.76
CA GLY A 224 -3.86 9.82 6.07
C GLY A 224 -4.13 10.62 7.35
N PRO A 225 -5.41 10.84 7.69
CA PRO A 225 -5.80 11.68 8.81
C PRO A 225 -5.65 11.01 10.19
N SER A 226 -5.67 9.67 10.25
CA SER A 226 -5.74 8.92 11.50
C SER A 226 -5.42 7.43 11.32
N VAL A 227 -5.16 6.76 12.44
CA VAL A 227 -5.11 5.29 12.55
C VAL A 227 -6.07 4.84 13.63
N VAL A 228 -6.71 3.69 13.40
CA VAL A 228 -7.55 2.99 14.36
C VAL A 228 -6.77 1.80 14.92
N GLN A 229 -6.81 1.65 16.24
CA GLN A 229 -6.39 0.43 16.93
C GLN A 229 -7.63 -0.46 17.10
N ASP A 230 -7.64 -1.62 16.44
CA ASP A 230 -8.77 -2.53 16.52
C ASP A 230 -8.68 -3.36 17.81
N VAL A 231 -9.20 -2.77 18.89
CA VAL A 231 -9.31 -3.43 20.20
C VAL A 231 -10.29 -4.60 20.22
N SER A 232 -11.04 -4.84 19.13
CA SER A 232 -11.91 -6.01 19.00
C SER A 232 -11.19 -7.23 18.44
N SER A 233 -10.00 -7.06 17.84
CA SER A 233 -9.11 -8.16 17.48
C SER A 233 -8.44 -8.73 18.74
N GLY A 234 -9.09 -9.72 19.37
CA GLY A 234 -8.55 -10.37 20.58
C GLY A 234 -7.37 -11.32 20.33
N SER A 235 -7.11 -11.67 19.06
CA SER A 235 -6.00 -12.54 18.65
C SER A 235 -4.72 -11.76 18.40
N THR A 236 -4.81 -10.59 17.75
CA THR A 236 -3.68 -9.76 17.31
C THR A 236 -3.92 -8.29 17.63
N SER A 237 -2.89 -7.49 17.89
CA SER A 237 -3.03 -6.05 18.12
C SER A 237 -3.17 -5.27 16.80
N ALA A 238 -4.22 -5.52 16.03
CA ALA A 238 -4.40 -4.97 14.69
C ALA A 238 -4.51 -3.42 14.68
N THR A 239 -3.87 -2.78 13.70
CA THR A 239 -3.99 -1.33 13.47
C THR A 239 -4.25 -1.04 12.00
N VAL A 240 -5.14 -0.08 11.71
CA VAL A 240 -5.54 0.27 10.35
C VAL A 240 -5.57 1.78 10.15
N GLY A 241 -4.84 2.27 9.16
CA GLY A 241 -4.91 3.62 8.61
C GLY A 241 -5.43 3.62 7.17
N CYS A 242 -5.70 4.81 6.64
CA CYS A 242 -6.18 4.96 5.27
C CYS A 242 -5.79 6.33 4.71
N PHE A 243 -5.32 6.36 3.47
CA PHE A 243 -5.21 7.59 2.67
C PHE A 243 -6.04 7.47 1.40
N SER A 244 -6.43 8.61 0.85
CA SER A 244 -7.19 8.67 -0.40
C SER A 244 -6.35 9.20 -1.56
N MET A 245 -6.49 8.61 -2.73
CA MET A 245 -5.82 9.05 -3.96
C MET A 245 -6.82 9.20 -5.09
N ARG A 246 -6.66 10.24 -5.93
CA ARG A 246 -7.49 10.43 -7.13
C ARG A 246 -7.08 9.42 -8.19
N SER A 247 -8.06 8.68 -8.70
CA SER A 247 -7.91 7.72 -9.79
C SER A 247 -9.02 8.01 -10.81
N GLY A 248 -8.69 8.70 -11.90
CA GLY A 248 -9.70 9.21 -12.83
C GLY A 248 -10.70 10.12 -12.12
N ASP A 249 -11.98 9.81 -12.20
CA ASP A 249 -13.06 10.63 -11.66
C ASP A 249 -13.37 10.37 -10.18
N TYR A 250 -12.84 9.31 -9.57
CA TYR A 250 -13.15 8.93 -8.18
C TYR A 250 -11.94 8.99 -7.24
N LEU A 251 -12.21 9.10 -5.93
CA LEU A 251 -11.21 8.96 -4.88
C LEU A 251 -11.17 7.52 -4.39
N ARG A 252 -10.02 6.88 -4.54
CA ARG A 252 -9.77 5.56 -4.01
C ARG A 252 -9.24 5.66 -2.59
N GLU A 253 -9.89 5.02 -1.65
CA GLU A 253 -9.36 4.75 -0.32
C GLU A 253 -8.34 3.60 -0.40
N THR A 254 -7.19 3.79 0.23
CA THR A 254 -6.12 2.79 0.31
C THR A 254 -5.79 2.59 1.77
N PHE A 255 -6.19 1.41 2.27
CA PHE A 255 -5.92 1.00 3.62
C PHE A 255 -4.48 0.51 3.77
N TRP A 256 -3.97 0.63 4.98
CA TRP A 256 -2.69 0.09 5.43
C TRP A 256 -2.79 -0.24 6.89
N GLY A 257 -1.99 -1.19 7.36
CA GLY A 257 -2.14 -1.76 8.67
C GLY A 257 -1.01 -2.71 9.05
N GLY A 258 -1.05 -3.09 10.31
CA GLY A 258 -0.06 -3.99 10.88
C GLY A 258 -0.70 -4.87 11.93
N HIS A 259 -0.18 -6.07 12.04
CA HIS A 259 -0.68 -7.13 12.89
C HIS A 259 0.50 -7.77 13.61
N ALA A 260 0.55 -7.59 14.93
CA ALA A 260 1.60 -8.08 15.81
C ALA A 260 1.04 -8.24 17.24
N ASP A 261 1.90 -8.62 18.18
CA ASP A 261 1.51 -8.84 19.57
C ASP A 261 1.20 -7.54 20.34
N THR A 262 1.64 -6.38 19.84
CA THR A 262 1.39 -5.08 20.48
C THR A 262 0.99 -4.01 19.46
N PHE A 263 0.10 -3.08 19.86
CA PHE A 263 -0.28 -1.97 18.98
C PHE A 263 0.92 -1.10 18.58
N GLY A 264 1.92 -0.93 19.46
CA GLY A 264 3.12 -0.15 19.14
C GLY A 264 3.95 -0.78 18.03
N GLN A 265 4.00 -2.12 17.95
CA GLN A 265 4.67 -2.82 16.85
C GLN A 265 3.83 -2.80 15.58
N SER A 266 2.53 -3.08 15.70
CA SER A 266 1.58 -3.02 14.59
C SER A 266 1.54 -1.66 13.91
N LEU A 267 1.61 -0.56 14.68
CA LEU A 267 1.68 0.79 14.12
C LEU A 267 2.92 0.99 13.25
N ARG A 268 4.09 0.47 13.67
CA ARG A 268 5.33 0.58 12.88
C ARG A 268 5.26 -0.25 11.60
N ILE A 269 4.74 -1.49 11.70
CA ILE A 269 4.50 -2.35 10.53
C ILE A 269 3.53 -1.66 9.57
N GLY A 270 2.42 -1.10 10.07
CA GLY A 270 1.43 -0.42 9.24
C GLY A 270 1.97 0.84 8.57
N VAL A 271 2.82 1.62 9.23
CA VAL A 271 3.50 2.74 8.57
C VAL A 271 4.40 2.26 7.43
N LEU A 272 5.16 1.17 7.62
CA LEU A 272 5.99 0.60 6.55
C LEU A 272 5.14 0.12 5.37
N GLU A 273 4.05 -0.61 5.63
CA GLU A 273 3.11 -1.05 4.59
C GLU A 273 2.45 0.15 3.88
N GLY A 274 2.08 1.19 4.63
CA GLY A 274 1.50 2.39 4.05
C GLY A 274 2.50 3.17 3.18
N LEU A 275 3.78 3.23 3.56
CA LEU A 275 4.85 3.80 2.73
C LEU A 275 5.07 2.97 1.45
N GLU A 276 5.11 1.65 1.57
CA GLU A 276 5.20 0.72 0.45
C GLU A 276 4.05 0.92 -0.54
N ARG A 277 2.81 0.90 -0.05
CA ARG A 277 1.63 1.15 -0.88
C ARG A 277 1.70 2.53 -1.53
N TYR A 278 2.06 3.56 -0.78
CA TYR A 278 2.14 4.92 -1.33
C TYR A 278 3.14 5.02 -2.50
N ALA A 279 4.26 4.29 -2.43
CA ALA A 279 5.26 4.16 -3.50
C ALA A 279 4.78 3.30 -4.68
N GLY A 280 4.21 2.12 -4.41
CA GLY A 280 3.80 1.14 -5.43
C GLY A 280 2.54 1.51 -6.20
N MET A 281 1.70 2.40 -5.67
CA MET A 281 0.48 2.82 -6.38
C MET A 281 0.77 3.59 -7.68
N ARG A 282 1.77 4.49 -7.68
CA ARG A 282 2.18 5.21 -8.89
C ARG A 282 3.59 5.73 -8.73
N SER A 283 4.30 5.91 -9.83
CA SER A 283 5.60 6.55 -9.80
C SER A 283 5.48 8.00 -9.29
N ARG A 284 6.26 8.33 -8.26
CA ARG A 284 6.28 9.65 -7.59
C ARG A 284 7.65 10.30 -7.63
N ALA A 285 8.69 9.51 -7.44
CA ALA A 285 10.08 9.95 -7.49
C ALA A 285 10.59 10.02 -8.93
N LYS A 286 10.21 9.05 -9.76
CA LYS A 286 10.60 8.93 -11.17
C LYS A 286 9.46 9.35 -12.09
N LYS A 287 9.77 9.63 -13.36
CA LYS A 287 8.76 9.75 -14.42
C LYS A 287 9.11 8.76 -15.51
N ALA A 288 8.15 7.95 -15.94
CA ALA A 288 8.33 7.08 -17.09
C ALA A 288 8.67 7.94 -18.33
N GLU A 289 9.89 7.84 -18.83
CA GLU A 289 10.34 8.63 -19.99
C GLU A 289 10.11 7.90 -21.32
N VAL A 290 9.96 6.57 -21.26
CA VAL A 290 9.83 5.73 -22.45
C VAL A 290 8.35 5.46 -22.75
N ARG A 291 7.90 5.89 -23.93
CA ARG A 291 6.61 5.50 -24.52
C ARG A 291 6.85 4.91 -25.90
N ALA A 292 6.53 3.63 -26.05
CA ALA A 292 6.78 2.88 -27.27
C ALA A 292 5.86 1.65 -27.35
N SER A 293 5.75 1.07 -28.54
CA SER A 293 5.17 -0.26 -28.71
C SER A 293 6.21 -1.36 -28.48
N LEU A 294 5.75 -2.58 -28.19
CA LEU A 294 6.66 -3.73 -28.05
C LEU A 294 7.46 -3.96 -29.34
N ASP A 295 6.80 -3.86 -30.51
CA ASP A 295 7.45 -4.03 -31.81
C ASP A 295 8.57 -3.00 -32.05
N GLN A 296 8.37 -1.74 -31.63
CA GLN A 296 9.38 -0.69 -31.74
C GLN A 296 10.59 -0.96 -30.85
N LEU A 297 10.37 -1.40 -29.61
CA LEU A 297 11.46 -1.69 -28.66
C LEU A 297 12.28 -2.90 -29.11
N VAL A 298 11.60 -3.99 -29.53
CA VAL A 298 12.27 -5.17 -30.08
C VAL A 298 13.06 -4.84 -31.33
N ALA A 299 12.51 -4.02 -32.24
CA ALA A 299 13.22 -3.59 -33.45
C ALA A 299 14.48 -2.76 -33.16
N ARG A 300 14.54 -2.08 -32.01
CA ARG A 300 15.74 -1.35 -31.54
C ARG A 300 16.74 -2.26 -30.83
N GLY A 301 16.39 -3.51 -30.55
CA GLY A 301 17.21 -4.44 -29.79
C GLY A 301 17.17 -4.21 -28.27
N GLU A 302 16.14 -3.50 -27.77
CA GLU A 302 15.97 -3.26 -26.34
C GLU A 302 15.56 -4.54 -25.61
N GLN A 303 16.06 -4.71 -24.39
CA GLN A 303 15.62 -5.75 -23.49
C GLN A 303 14.31 -5.32 -22.83
N VAL A 304 13.27 -6.15 -22.94
CA VAL A 304 11.93 -5.82 -22.49
C VAL A 304 11.25 -6.99 -21.80
N VAL A 305 10.44 -6.71 -20.79
CA VAL A 305 9.47 -7.69 -20.26
C VAL A 305 8.28 -7.73 -21.22
N ASP A 306 8.13 -8.84 -21.94
CA ASP A 306 7.00 -9.05 -22.85
C ASP A 306 5.68 -9.14 -22.07
N PRO A 307 4.70 -8.25 -22.29
CA PRO A 307 3.41 -8.28 -21.60
C PRO A 307 2.64 -9.61 -21.72
N ARG A 308 2.94 -10.43 -22.73
CA ARG A 308 2.26 -11.72 -22.93
C ARG A 308 2.70 -12.77 -21.92
N VAL A 309 3.92 -12.69 -21.38
CA VAL A 309 4.44 -13.71 -20.44
C VAL A 309 3.94 -13.52 -19.01
N VAL A 310 3.37 -12.36 -18.68
CA VAL A 310 2.76 -12.05 -17.36
C VAL A 310 1.25 -12.31 -17.32
N GLY A 311 0.70 -12.94 -18.37
CA GLY A 311 -0.72 -13.18 -18.52
C GLY A 311 -1.51 -11.95 -18.96
N LEU A 312 -2.53 -12.18 -19.79
CA LEU A 312 -3.44 -11.15 -20.30
C LEU A 312 -4.88 -11.48 -19.93
N TYR A 313 -5.75 -10.47 -19.89
CA TYR A 313 -7.18 -10.69 -19.77
C TYR A 313 -7.76 -11.26 -21.08
N ASP A 314 -8.91 -11.92 -20.95
CA ASP A 314 -9.61 -12.48 -22.10
C ASP A 314 -10.35 -11.38 -22.91
N GLU A 315 -10.78 -11.74 -24.12
CA GLU A 315 -11.51 -10.82 -24.99
C GLU A 315 -12.84 -10.37 -24.36
N ALA A 316 -13.47 -11.24 -23.57
CA ALA A 316 -14.75 -10.95 -22.91
C ALA A 316 -14.60 -9.82 -21.88
N PHE A 317 -13.51 -9.79 -21.11
CA PHE A 317 -13.18 -8.70 -20.20
C PHE A 317 -13.08 -7.37 -20.95
N HIS A 318 -12.32 -7.33 -22.04
CA HIS A 318 -12.12 -6.11 -22.82
C HIS A 318 -13.41 -5.63 -23.49
N ALA A 319 -14.26 -6.55 -23.97
CA ALA A 319 -15.57 -6.21 -24.52
C ALA A 319 -16.50 -5.59 -23.46
N ALA A 320 -16.47 -6.10 -22.22
CA ALA A 320 -17.21 -5.53 -21.10
C ALA A 320 -16.59 -4.23 -20.55
N ASN A 321 -15.29 -4.01 -20.77
CA ASN A 321 -14.52 -2.87 -20.26
C ASN A 321 -13.78 -2.13 -21.39
N PRO A 322 -14.50 -1.46 -22.32
CA PRO A 322 -13.91 -0.87 -23.52
C PRO A 322 -12.89 0.26 -23.25
N HIS A 323 -12.85 0.77 -22.02
CA HIS A 323 -11.90 1.77 -21.55
C HIS A 323 -10.53 1.18 -21.15
N VAL A 324 -10.42 -0.15 -21.02
CA VAL A 324 -9.16 -0.88 -20.85
C VAL A 324 -8.92 -1.67 -22.14
N PRO A 325 -8.24 -1.08 -23.14
CA PRO A 325 -8.03 -1.78 -24.41
C PRO A 325 -7.13 -3.00 -24.24
N PRO A 326 -7.27 -4.04 -25.09
CA PRO A 326 -6.37 -5.19 -25.08
C PRO A 326 -4.94 -4.78 -25.41
N PHE A 327 -3.98 -5.57 -24.93
CA PHE A 327 -2.59 -5.44 -25.37
C PHE A 327 -2.44 -5.90 -26.82
N THR A 328 -1.71 -5.14 -27.63
CA THR A 328 -1.22 -5.55 -28.94
C THR A 328 0.24 -5.10 -29.08
N THR A 329 1.03 -5.83 -29.86
CA THR A 329 2.48 -5.55 -29.98
C THR A 329 2.78 -4.19 -30.60
N GLY A 330 1.87 -3.67 -31.43
CA GLY A 330 1.95 -2.35 -32.07
C GLY A 330 1.36 -1.19 -31.26
N ARG A 331 0.73 -1.46 -30.10
CA ARG A 331 0.17 -0.41 -29.24
C ARG A 331 1.26 0.24 -28.40
N GLU A 332 1.33 1.58 -28.43
CA GLU A 332 2.23 2.33 -27.57
C GLU A 332 1.71 2.40 -26.13
N ILE A 333 2.58 2.02 -25.18
CA ILE A 333 2.32 2.05 -23.75
C ILE A 333 3.52 2.69 -23.02
N PRO A 334 3.35 3.18 -21.78
CA PRO A 334 4.47 3.65 -20.96
C PRO A 334 5.31 2.48 -20.42
N TRP A 335 6.62 2.68 -20.38
CA TRP A 335 7.62 1.75 -19.86
C TRP A 335 8.50 2.45 -18.84
N VAL A 336 8.96 1.71 -17.85
CA VAL A 336 9.92 2.14 -16.83
C VAL A 336 11.13 1.22 -16.83
N TRP A 337 12.29 1.71 -16.40
CA TRP A 337 13.46 0.87 -16.29
C TRP A 337 13.45 0.05 -15.00
N GLY A 338 13.65 -1.26 -15.16
CA GLY A 338 13.97 -2.21 -14.10
C GLY A 338 15.31 -2.88 -14.36
N TYR A 339 15.62 -3.90 -13.56
CA TYR A 339 16.86 -4.66 -13.64
C TYR A 339 16.57 -6.16 -13.59
N SER A 340 17.06 -6.90 -14.58
CA SER A 340 17.02 -8.37 -14.59
C SER A 340 18.15 -8.89 -13.71
N LEU A 341 17.81 -9.67 -12.68
CA LEU A 341 18.82 -10.36 -11.84
C LEU A 341 19.32 -11.65 -12.49
N ARG A 342 18.61 -12.21 -13.49
CA ARG A 342 19.12 -13.35 -14.27
C ARG A 342 20.24 -12.93 -15.21
N ASP A 343 19.97 -11.88 -15.97
CA ASP A 343 20.83 -11.46 -17.08
C ASP A 343 21.74 -10.27 -16.70
N GLU A 344 21.61 -9.77 -15.47
CA GLU A 344 22.42 -8.70 -14.86
C GLU A 344 22.46 -7.40 -15.68
N HIS A 345 21.34 -7.04 -16.31
CA HIS A 345 21.23 -5.83 -17.11
C HIS A 345 19.90 -5.07 -16.91
N PRO A 346 19.88 -3.76 -17.23
CA PRO A 346 18.64 -2.99 -17.28
C PRO A 346 17.65 -3.59 -18.30
N VAL A 347 16.36 -3.50 -17.98
CA VAL A 347 15.26 -4.02 -18.81
C VAL A 347 14.08 -3.06 -18.74
N LEU A 348 13.39 -2.83 -19.86
CA LEU A 348 12.17 -2.05 -19.87
C LEU A 348 10.99 -2.90 -19.41
N VAL A 349 10.24 -2.38 -18.44
CA VAL A 349 9.05 -3.02 -17.87
C VAL A 349 7.84 -2.14 -18.16
N PRO A 350 6.71 -2.69 -18.64
CA PRO A 350 5.48 -1.93 -18.77
C PRO A 350 5.10 -1.29 -17.43
N GLU A 351 4.86 0.01 -17.39
CA GLU A 351 4.65 0.77 -16.14
C GLU A 351 3.52 0.17 -15.30
N VAL A 352 2.44 -0.28 -15.95
CA VAL A 352 1.25 -0.86 -15.31
C VAL A 352 1.54 -2.15 -14.53
N LEU A 353 2.65 -2.85 -14.82
CA LEU A 353 3.02 -4.08 -14.14
C LEU A 353 3.73 -3.85 -12.80
N THR A 354 4.23 -2.64 -12.57
CA THR A 354 5.00 -2.27 -11.36
C THR A 354 4.22 -1.29 -10.51
N TYR A 355 3.49 -0.37 -11.18
CA TYR A 355 2.71 0.68 -10.55
C TYR A 355 1.21 0.39 -10.70
N TYR A 356 0.64 -0.30 -9.72
CA TYR A 356 -0.70 -0.88 -9.81
C TYR A 356 -1.86 0.15 -9.80
N HIS A 357 -1.58 1.44 -9.73
CA HIS A 357 -2.54 2.52 -9.99
C HIS A 357 -1.96 3.63 -10.89
N ALA A 358 -1.08 3.27 -11.84
CA ALA A 358 -0.56 4.18 -12.85
C ALA A 358 -1.69 4.95 -13.57
N PRO A 359 -1.54 6.27 -13.82
CA PRO A 359 -2.58 7.07 -14.47
C PRO A 359 -2.94 6.61 -15.89
N GLY A 360 -4.21 6.84 -16.28
CA GLY A 360 -4.72 6.56 -17.62
C GLY A 360 -5.14 5.10 -17.81
N LEU A 361 -6.45 4.86 -17.85
CA LEU A 361 -7.01 3.52 -18.11
C LEU A 361 -6.65 3.04 -19.52
N GLU A 362 -6.51 3.99 -20.46
CA GLU A 362 -6.07 3.78 -21.83
C GLU A 362 -4.61 3.31 -21.95
N ASN A 363 -3.81 3.37 -20.87
CA ASN A 363 -2.46 2.79 -20.82
C ASN A 363 -2.47 1.36 -20.26
N ARG A 364 -3.59 0.92 -19.68
CA ARG A 364 -3.73 -0.40 -19.07
C ARG A 364 -4.16 -1.45 -20.08
N PHE A 365 -3.72 -2.67 -19.85
CA PHE A 365 -4.19 -3.89 -20.51
C PHE A 365 -4.45 -5.00 -19.49
N VAL A 366 -3.89 -4.86 -18.29
CA VAL A 366 -4.18 -5.62 -17.08
C VAL A 366 -4.28 -4.66 -15.89
N GLN A 367 -4.68 -5.18 -14.73
CA GLN A 367 -4.70 -4.48 -13.45
C GLN A 367 -3.87 -5.27 -12.45
N GLU A 368 -2.67 -4.78 -12.14
CA GLU A 368 -1.86 -5.38 -11.07
C GLU A 368 -2.40 -5.06 -9.67
N SER A 369 -1.85 -5.78 -8.69
CA SER A 369 -2.00 -5.54 -7.26
C SER A 369 -0.65 -5.11 -6.65
N SER A 370 -0.55 -5.08 -5.32
CA SER A 370 0.74 -4.86 -4.63
C SER A 370 1.67 -6.08 -4.64
N ASN A 371 1.31 -7.15 -5.35
CA ASN A 371 2.08 -8.38 -5.39
C ASN A 371 3.56 -8.11 -5.80
N GLY A 372 4.48 -8.49 -4.92
CA GLY A 372 5.92 -8.31 -5.13
C GLY A 372 6.43 -6.92 -4.75
N CYS A 373 5.57 -6.02 -4.29
CA CYS A 373 5.99 -4.77 -3.68
C CYS A 373 6.47 -5.04 -2.25
N ALA A 374 7.63 -4.52 -1.89
CA ALA A 374 8.16 -4.72 -0.55
C ALA A 374 9.06 -3.56 -0.10
N THR A 375 9.00 -3.26 1.20
CA THR A 375 9.93 -2.35 1.87
C THR A 375 10.88 -3.10 2.78
N GLY A 376 12.17 -2.80 2.69
CA GLY A 376 13.23 -3.39 3.51
C GLY A 376 14.24 -2.36 4.01
N GLY A 377 15.08 -2.77 4.97
CA GLY A 377 16.18 -1.95 5.49
C GLY A 377 17.36 -1.74 4.53
N CYS A 378 17.39 -2.49 3.45
CA CYS A 378 18.34 -2.36 2.35
C CYS A 378 17.71 -2.91 1.07
N LEU A 379 18.43 -2.85 -0.05
CA LEU A 379 17.94 -3.33 -1.34
C LEU A 379 17.70 -4.84 -1.31
N GLU A 380 18.65 -5.60 -0.77
CA GLU A 380 18.60 -7.07 -0.69
C GLU A 380 17.40 -7.53 0.13
N GLU A 381 17.11 -6.85 1.25
CA GLU A 381 15.94 -7.17 2.07
C GLU A 381 14.63 -6.88 1.35
N ALA A 382 14.54 -5.75 0.65
CA ALA A 382 13.34 -5.39 -0.11
C ALA A 382 13.11 -6.39 -1.25
N VAL A 383 14.16 -6.75 -2.00
CA VAL A 383 14.08 -7.74 -3.09
C VAL A 383 13.75 -9.13 -2.55
N TYR A 384 14.36 -9.56 -1.44
CA TYR A 384 14.06 -10.85 -0.83
C TYR A 384 12.58 -10.93 -0.43
N CYS A 385 12.05 -9.93 0.28
CA CYS A 385 10.64 -9.90 0.67
C CYS A 385 9.70 -9.92 -0.54
N GLY A 386 9.97 -9.09 -1.56
CA GLY A 386 9.16 -9.06 -2.77
C GLY A 386 9.18 -10.39 -3.53
N LEU A 387 10.36 -11.04 -3.61
CA LEU A 387 10.48 -12.36 -4.24
C LEU A 387 9.72 -13.44 -3.45
N MET A 388 9.79 -13.43 -2.12
CA MET A 388 9.05 -14.39 -1.29
C MET A 388 7.55 -14.22 -1.49
N GLU A 389 7.04 -12.99 -1.57
CA GLU A 389 5.62 -12.76 -1.84
C GLU A 389 5.20 -13.28 -3.22
N VAL A 390 5.99 -12.99 -4.26
CA VAL A 390 5.68 -13.49 -5.62
C VAL A 390 5.66 -15.02 -5.67
N VAL A 391 6.63 -15.68 -5.02
CA VAL A 391 6.69 -17.15 -4.91
C VAL A 391 5.50 -17.70 -4.12
N GLU A 392 5.10 -17.01 -3.05
CA GLU A 392 3.94 -17.37 -2.23
C GLU A 392 2.64 -17.34 -3.04
N ARG A 393 2.38 -16.24 -3.76
CA ARG A 393 1.16 -16.09 -4.58
C ARG A 393 1.12 -17.14 -5.69
N ASP A 394 2.24 -17.36 -6.38
CA ASP A 394 2.34 -18.36 -7.44
C ASP A 394 2.01 -19.77 -6.93
N ALA A 395 2.69 -20.18 -5.85
CA ALA A 395 2.50 -21.50 -5.26
C ALA A 395 1.08 -21.69 -4.71
N PHE A 396 0.52 -20.67 -4.06
CA PHE A 396 -0.86 -20.70 -3.60
C PHE A 396 -1.86 -20.83 -4.75
N LEU A 397 -1.72 -20.05 -5.83
CA LEU A 397 -2.64 -20.09 -6.97
C LEU A 397 -2.53 -21.40 -7.75
N LEU A 398 -1.33 -21.95 -7.89
CA LEU A 398 -1.11 -23.29 -8.45
C LEU A 398 -1.81 -24.36 -7.62
N ALA A 399 -1.68 -24.31 -6.29
CA ALA A 399 -2.37 -25.23 -5.39
C ALA A 399 -3.89 -25.07 -5.48
N TRP A 400 -4.38 -23.84 -5.43
CA TRP A 400 -5.80 -23.50 -5.42
C TRP A 400 -6.50 -23.90 -6.71
N TYR A 401 -6.03 -23.38 -7.84
CA TYR A 401 -6.65 -23.64 -9.14
C TYR A 401 -6.34 -25.04 -9.65
N GLY A 402 -5.17 -25.60 -9.34
CA GLY A 402 -4.83 -26.97 -9.70
C GLY A 402 -5.45 -28.03 -8.79
N ARG A 403 -6.14 -27.63 -7.72
CA ARG A 403 -6.72 -28.52 -6.69
C ARG A 403 -5.69 -29.51 -6.13
N ALA A 404 -4.47 -29.03 -5.87
CA ALA A 404 -3.38 -29.86 -5.39
C ALA A 404 -3.61 -30.32 -3.95
N ALA A 405 -3.66 -31.63 -3.73
CA ALA A 405 -3.66 -32.21 -2.39
C ALA A 405 -2.22 -32.18 -1.84
N LEU A 406 -2.01 -31.40 -0.78
CA LEU A 406 -0.68 -31.07 -0.28
C LEU A 406 -0.51 -31.52 1.19
N PRO A 407 0.73 -31.81 1.64
CA PRO A 407 0.96 -32.31 2.99
C PRO A 407 0.53 -31.29 4.06
N GLU A 408 -0.23 -31.76 5.05
CA GLU A 408 -0.59 -30.96 6.23
C GLU A 408 0.54 -31.00 7.27
N ILE A 409 0.95 -29.82 7.74
CA ILE A 409 1.95 -29.62 8.80
C ILE A 409 1.27 -29.77 10.16
N ASP A 410 1.91 -30.48 11.09
CA ASP A 410 1.47 -30.52 12.48
C ASP A 410 2.01 -29.30 13.26
N PRO A 411 1.16 -28.29 13.57
CA PRO A 411 1.61 -27.11 14.31
C PRO A 411 2.05 -27.43 15.74
N ALA A 412 1.65 -28.57 16.31
CA ALA A 412 2.10 -28.99 17.64
C ALA A 412 3.61 -29.29 17.67
N THR A 413 4.20 -29.58 16.51
CA THR A 413 5.63 -29.87 16.36
C THR A 413 6.48 -28.62 16.12
N SER A 414 5.85 -27.44 15.99
CA SER A 414 6.57 -26.16 15.93
C SER A 414 7.44 -25.98 17.18
N THR A 415 8.66 -25.52 16.99
CA THR A 415 9.58 -25.15 18.07
C THR A 415 9.15 -23.85 18.76
N SER A 416 8.41 -22.99 18.07
CA SER A 416 7.89 -21.71 18.59
C SER A 416 6.69 -21.90 19.52
N ALA A 417 6.87 -21.55 20.80
CA ALA A 417 5.77 -21.54 21.77
C ALA A 417 4.67 -20.54 21.40
N ALA A 418 5.04 -19.40 20.81
CA ALA A 418 4.08 -18.38 20.37
C ALA A 418 3.14 -18.93 19.28
N THR A 419 3.69 -19.68 18.32
CA THR A 419 2.91 -20.35 17.27
C THR A 419 1.91 -21.32 17.89
N ARG A 420 2.37 -22.23 18.77
CA ARG A 420 1.49 -23.20 19.44
C ARG A 420 0.38 -22.52 20.26
N HIS A 421 0.71 -21.49 21.05
CA HIS A 421 -0.28 -20.77 21.85
C HIS A 421 -1.31 -20.02 21.00
N MET A 422 -0.92 -19.47 19.84
CA MET A 422 -1.87 -18.80 18.95
C MET A 422 -2.81 -19.80 18.28
N VAL A 423 -2.33 -20.99 17.92
CA VAL A 423 -3.19 -22.10 17.46
C VAL A 423 -4.22 -22.49 18.53
N ASP A 424 -3.78 -22.64 19.78
CA ASP A 424 -4.70 -22.91 20.91
C ASP A 424 -5.73 -21.78 21.09
N ARG A 425 -5.31 -20.53 20.93
CA ARG A 425 -6.21 -19.36 20.99
C ARG A 425 -7.26 -19.40 19.88
N LEU A 426 -6.91 -19.77 18.65
CA LEU A 426 -7.89 -19.93 17.57
C LEU A 426 -8.89 -21.05 17.86
N ALA A 427 -8.44 -22.15 18.47
CA ALA A 427 -9.33 -23.22 18.92
C ALA A 427 -10.36 -22.71 19.95
N MET A 428 -9.96 -21.81 20.86
CA MET A 428 -10.90 -21.16 21.80
C MET A 428 -11.95 -20.28 21.09
N TYR A 429 -11.63 -19.71 19.92
CA TYR A 429 -12.59 -18.97 19.08
C TYR A 429 -13.46 -19.88 18.19
N GLY A 430 -13.28 -21.21 18.27
CA GLY A 430 -14.03 -22.20 17.50
C GLY A 430 -13.46 -22.46 16.10
N TYR A 431 -12.20 -22.11 15.87
CA TYR A 431 -11.50 -22.38 14.61
C TYR A 431 -10.44 -23.46 14.78
N GLU A 432 -10.39 -24.39 13.83
CA GLU A 432 -9.25 -25.28 13.63
C GLU A 432 -8.25 -24.57 12.70
N ALA A 433 -7.05 -24.26 13.18
CA ALA A 433 -5.97 -23.73 12.35
C ALA A 433 -5.20 -24.88 11.70
N ARG A 434 -5.17 -24.90 10.36
CA ARG A 434 -4.53 -25.94 9.54
C ARG A 434 -3.49 -25.31 8.64
N PHE A 435 -2.39 -26.01 8.41
CA PHE A 435 -1.24 -25.51 7.67
C PHE A 435 -0.80 -26.53 6.65
N PHE A 436 -0.53 -26.09 5.43
CA PHE A 436 -0.16 -26.97 4.33
C PHE A 436 1.16 -26.50 3.74
N ASP A 437 2.09 -27.43 3.53
CA ASP A 437 3.30 -27.18 2.75
C ASP A 437 2.89 -27.05 1.29
N THR A 438 2.80 -25.81 0.82
CA THR A 438 2.34 -25.47 -0.53
C THR A 438 3.49 -25.20 -1.50
N ARG A 439 4.70 -25.62 -1.15
CA ARG A 439 5.84 -25.68 -2.08
C ARG A 439 5.51 -26.53 -3.31
N ILE A 440 5.74 -25.97 -4.50
CA ILE A 440 5.51 -26.67 -5.77
C ILE A 440 6.76 -26.65 -6.65
N THR A 441 7.23 -25.47 -7.04
CA THR A 441 8.31 -25.34 -8.05
C THR A 441 9.68 -25.10 -7.44
N PHE A 442 9.74 -24.20 -6.46
CA PHE A 442 11.00 -23.73 -5.90
C PHE A 442 11.29 -24.39 -4.56
N PRO A 443 12.57 -24.63 -4.22
CA PRO A 443 12.98 -25.13 -2.91
C PRO A 443 12.91 -24.03 -1.83
N ILE A 444 11.82 -23.26 -1.82
CA ILE A 444 11.56 -22.16 -0.89
C ILE A 444 10.30 -22.54 -0.12
N PRO A 445 10.32 -22.65 1.23
CA PRO A 445 9.12 -22.89 2.03
C PRO A 445 8.02 -21.89 1.71
N VAL A 446 6.85 -22.44 1.38
CA VAL A 446 5.57 -21.71 1.26
C VAL A 446 4.56 -22.49 2.07
N VAL A 447 3.86 -21.81 2.96
CA VAL A 447 2.83 -22.41 3.81
C VAL A 447 1.53 -21.68 3.60
N THR A 448 0.49 -22.42 3.23
CA THR A 448 -0.89 -21.92 3.26
C THR A 448 -1.54 -22.29 4.59
N GLY A 449 -1.96 -21.27 5.33
CA GLY A 449 -2.75 -21.41 6.55
C GLY A 449 -4.24 -21.28 6.25
N VAL A 450 -5.05 -22.10 6.93
CA VAL A 450 -6.52 -22.02 6.87
C VAL A 450 -7.06 -22.12 8.28
N ALA A 451 -7.75 -21.09 8.76
CA ALA A 451 -8.58 -21.23 9.95
C ALA A 451 -9.99 -21.61 9.51
N VAL A 452 -10.46 -22.78 9.92
CA VAL A 452 -11.74 -23.33 9.48
C VAL A 452 -12.64 -23.62 10.69
N ARG A 453 -13.92 -23.23 10.61
CA ARG A 453 -14.92 -23.54 11.64
C ARG A 453 -15.49 -24.94 11.45
N PRO A 454 -15.22 -25.94 12.30
CA PRO A 454 -15.71 -27.30 12.09
C PRO A 454 -17.24 -27.42 12.16
N ASP A 455 -17.91 -26.49 12.85
CA ASP A 455 -19.37 -26.44 13.00
C ASP A 455 -20.12 -25.93 11.75
N GLY A 456 -19.38 -25.44 10.74
CA GLY A 456 -20.00 -24.86 9.54
C GLY A 456 -20.73 -23.54 9.80
N GLY A 457 -20.47 -22.84 10.90
CA GLY A 457 -21.10 -21.56 11.21
C GLY A 457 -20.59 -20.38 10.36
N PRO A 458 -21.21 -19.19 10.47
CA PRO A 458 -20.75 -17.98 9.81
C PRO A 458 -19.29 -17.65 10.13
N GLY A 459 -18.57 -17.14 9.13
CA GLY A 459 -17.11 -17.07 9.16
C GLY A 459 -16.49 -18.44 8.96
N ARG A 460 -16.98 -19.19 7.97
CA ARG A 460 -16.64 -20.60 7.74
C ARG A 460 -15.14 -20.84 7.62
N MET A 461 -14.42 -20.04 6.84
CA MET A 461 -12.96 -20.15 6.72
C MET A 461 -12.29 -18.83 6.31
N CYS A 462 -11.06 -18.62 6.79
CA CYS A 462 -10.14 -17.61 6.27
C CYS A 462 -8.81 -18.28 5.88
N PHE A 463 -8.15 -17.68 4.89
CA PHE A 463 -6.90 -18.15 4.33
C PHE A 463 -5.83 -17.09 4.53
N GLY A 464 -4.59 -17.56 4.67
CA GLY A 464 -3.39 -16.74 4.63
C GLY A 464 -2.21 -17.57 4.18
N ALA A 465 -1.08 -16.95 3.90
CA ALA A 465 0.16 -17.67 3.67
C ALA A 465 1.38 -16.95 4.25
N GLY A 466 2.49 -17.68 4.24
CA GLY A 466 3.81 -17.14 4.46
C GLY A 466 4.81 -17.90 3.61
N ALA A 467 5.80 -17.20 3.09
CA ALA A 467 6.95 -17.77 2.41
C ALA A 467 8.27 -17.23 2.97
N GLY A 468 9.31 -18.06 2.93
CA GLY A 468 10.65 -17.70 3.38
C GLY A 468 11.52 -18.92 3.65
N LEU A 469 12.85 -18.76 3.67
CA LEU A 469 13.78 -19.87 3.87
C LEU A 469 13.70 -20.52 5.27
N ASP A 470 13.00 -19.89 6.23
CA ASP A 470 12.63 -20.50 7.50
C ASP A 470 11.15 -20.95 7.48
N PRO A 471 10.88 -22.27 7.47
CA PRO A 471 9.51 -22.79 7.51
C PRO A 471 8.71 -22.37 8.76
N GLU A 472 9.38 -22.15 9.91
CA GLU A 472 8.70 -21.71 11.13
C GLU A 472 8.20 -20.28 10.98
N ALA A 473 9.00 -19.41 10.35
CA ALA A 473 8.60 -18.05 10.00
C ALA A 473 7.46 -18.04 8.97
N ALA A 474 7.48 -18.94 7.98
CA ALA A 474 6.41 -19.10 7.00
C ALA A 474 5.07 -19.50 7.66
N VAL A 475 5.09 -20.48 8.58
CA VAL A 475 3.92 -20.85 9.38
C VAL A 475 3.44 -19.70 10.26
N ALA A 476 4.36 -18.97 10.90
CA ALA A 476 4.01 -17.83 11.75
C ALA A 476 3.36 -16.68 10.95
N GLY A 477 3.84 -16.41 9.74
CA GLY A 477 3.24 -15.45 8.80
C GLY A 477 1.81 -15.85 8.44
N ALA A 478 1.62 -17.07 7.94
CA ALA A 478 0.31 -17.60 7.59
C ALA A 478 -0.67 -17.60 8.79
N LEU A 479 -0.16 -17.93 9.99
CA LEU A 479 -0.94 -17.92 11.22
C LEU A 479 -1.36 -16.49 11.63
N CYS A 480 -0.48 -15.51 11.47
CA CYS A 480 -0.79 -14.11 11.77
C CYS A 480 -1.98 -13.62 10.93
N GLU A 481 -1.96 -13.87 9.62
CA GLU A 481 -3.03 -13.48 8.70
C GLU A 481 -4.37 -14.11 9.06
N ILE A 482 -4.43 -15.45 9.17
CA ILE A 482 -5.68 -16.13 9.51
C ILE A 482 -6.17 -15.74 10.91
N ALA A 483 -5.26 -15.46 11.85
CA ALA A 483 -5.64 -15.10 13.20
C ALA A 483 -6.27 -13.71 13.29
N THR A 484 -5.77 -12.75 12.51
CA THR A 484 -6.38 -11.41 12.40
C THR A 484 -7.78 -11.51 11.81
N ASP A 485 -7.97 -12.26 10.72
CA ASP A 485 -9.25 -12.32 10.02
C ASP A 485 -10.32 -13.14 10.75
N ALA A 486 -9.95 -14.25 11.38
CA ALA A 486 -10.88 -15.20 11.99
C ALA A 486 -11.80 -14.57 13.05
N VAL A 487 -11.30 -13.59 13.82
CA VAL A 487 -12.05 -12.95 14.91
C VAL A 487 -13.19 -12.08 14.39
N ASN A 488 -12.96 -11.34 13.30
CA ASN A 488 -13.91 -10.38 12.75
C ASN A 488 -14.80 -10.98 11.65
N LEU A 489 -14.37 -12.07 11.01
CA LEU A 489 -15.06 -12.69 9.89
C LEU A 489 -16.52 -13.07 10.20
N PRO A 490 -16.89 -13.71 11.33
CA PRO A 490 -18.28 -14.08 11.59
C PRO A 490 -19.23 -12.87 11.61
N GLY A 491 -18.77 -11.74 12.17
CA GLY A 491 -19.53 -10.50 12.20
C GLY A 491 -19.71 -9.89 10.81
N ARG A 492 -18.65 -9.90 9.98
CA ARG A 492 -18.70 -9.45 8.58
C ARG A 492 -19.65 -10.33 7.76
N THR A 493 -19.52 -11.66 7.87
CA THR A 493 -20.37 -12.62 7.16
C THR A 493 -21.84 -12.41 7.48
N ARG A 494 -22.22 -12.25 8.76
CA ARG A 494 -23.63 -12.03 9.13
C ARG A 494 -24.21 -10.73 8.58
N ARG A 495 -23.40 -9.66 8.51
CA ARG A 495 -23.85 -8.37 7.96
C ARG A 495 -24.13 -8.46 6.47
N ASP A 496 -23.30 -9.21 5.74
CA ASP A 496 -23.33 -9.27 4.27
C ASP A 496 -23.87 -10.60 3.72
N GLU A 497 -24.52 -11.43 4.55
CA GLU A 497 -24.84 -12.83 4.22
C GLU A 497 -25.58 -12.99 2.88
N ALA A 498 -26.60 -12.17 2.63
CA ALA A 498 -27.35 -12.20 1.38
C ALA A 498 -26.48 -11.90 0.15
N ARG A 499 -25.54 -10.97 0.28
CA ARG A 499 -24.59 -10.62 -0.79
C ARG A 499 -23.61 -11.77 -1.04
N LEU A 500 -23.07 -12.37 0.03
CA LEU A 500 -22.12 -13.49 -0.06
C LEU A 500 -22.76 -14.74 -0.66
N ARG A 501 -23.99 -15.08 -0.25
CA ARG A 501 -24.74 -16.21 -0.84
C ARG A 501 -24.99 -16.03 -2.33
N ALA A 502 -25.23 -14.79 -2.76
CA ALA A 502 -25.40 -14.52 -4.18
C ALA A 502 -24.08 -14.62 -4.97
N MET A 503 -22.93 -14.30 -4.35
CA MET A 503 -21.61 -14.57 -4.95
C MET A 503 -21.35 -16.08 -5.08
N ALA A 504 -21.76 -16.89 -4.11
CA ALA A 504 -21.63 -18.35 -4.20
C ALA A 504 -22.46 -18.98 -5.33
N THR A 505 -23.56 -18.33 -5.74
CA THR A 505 -24.35 -18.76 -6.90
C THR A 505 -23.86 -18.19 -8.23
N ASP A 506 -23.17 -17.04 -8.19
CA ASP A 506 -22.68 -16.33 -9.37
C ASP A 506 -21.37 -15.59 -9.04
N PHE A 507 -20.24 -16.18 -9.46
CA PHE A 507 -18.92 -15.61 -9.21
C PHE A 507 -18.67 -14.30 -9.94
N HIS A 508 -19.45 -13.93 -10.97
CA HIS A 508 -19.32 -12.61 -11.59
C HIS A 508 -19.60 -11.45 -10.63
N ARG A 509 -20.25 -11.74 -9.49
CA ARG A 509 -20.48 -10.78 -8.40
C ARG A 509 -19.29 -10.60 -7.46
N VAL A 510 -18.22 -11.39 -7.63
CA VAL A 510 -16.93 -11.18 -6.96
C VAL A 510 -16.15 -10.19 -7.82
N GLU A 511 -16.21 -8.91 -7.46
CA GLU A 511 -15.77 -7.79 -8.32
C GLU A 511 -14.48 -7.13 -7.83
N ALA A 512 -14.19 -7.26 -6.53
CA ALA A 512 -13.10 -6.56 -5.87
C ALA A 512 -12.36 -7.45 -4.87
N LEU A 513 -11.19 -6.96 -4.44
CA LEU A 513 -10.30 -7.65 -3.52
C LEU A 513 -11.01 -8.18 -2.27
N HIS A 514 -11.80 -7.36 -1.57
CA HIS A 514 -12.46 -7.77 -0.34
C HIS A 514 -13.53 -8.86 -0.54
N ASP A 515 -14.03 -9.05 -1.76
CA ASP A 515 -15.05 -10.08 -2.05
C ASP A 515 -14.46 -11.48 -2.02
N HIS A 516 -13.20 -11.62 -2.45
CA HIS A 516 -12.48 -12.90 -2.50
C HIS A 516 -12.45 -13.62 -1.15
N PRO A 517 -11.87 -13.04 -0.06
CA PRO A 517 -11.83 -13.70 1.23
C PRO A 517 -13.22 -13.76 1.88
N LEU A 518 -14.07 -12.72 1.73
CA LEU A 518 -15.37 -12.68 2.38
C LEU A 518 -16.35 -13.72 1.86
N ALA A 519 -16.27 -14.10 0.58
CA ALA A 519 -17.11 -15.16 0.01
C ALA A 519 -16.98 -16.47 0.80
N TYR A 520 -15.79 -16.77 1.33
CA TYR A 520 -15.53 -17.97 2.12
C TYR A 520 -16.01 -17.89 3.58
N GLY A 521 -16.67 -16.79 3.94
CA GLY A 521 -17.37 -16.66 5.21
C GLY A 521 -18.61 -17.55 5.32
N ILE A 522 -19.19 -18.02 4.21
CA ILE A 522 -20.40 -18.86 4.19
C ILE A 522 -20.09 -20.34 3.94
N PRO A 523 -20.94 -21.29 4.40
CA PRO A 523 -20.67 -22.72 4.30
C PRO A 523 -20.61 -23.25 2.86
N GLU A 524 -21.40 -22.66 1.95
CA GLU A 524 -21.53 -23.09 0.55
C GLU A 524 -20.21 -23.06 -0.20
N MET A 525 -19.36 -22.06 0.10
CA MET A 525 -18.06 -21.92 -0.55
C MET A 525 -17.05 -22.98 -0.10
N GLY A 526 -17.32 -23.70 0.99
CA GLY A 526 -16.36 -24.62 1.58
C GLY A 526 -16.02 -25.83 0.71
N VAL A 527 -16.94 -26.27 -0.15
CA VAL A 527 -16.71 -27.40 -1.07
C VAL A 527 -15.53 -27.14 -2.02
N HIS A 528 -15.24 -25.87 -2.32
CA HIS A 528 -14.14 -25.49 -3.21
C HIS A 528 -12.76 -25.65 -2.57
N ALA A 529 -12.69 -25.84 -1.25
CA ALA A 529 -11.46 -26.10 -0.52
C ALA A 529 -11.29 -27.58 -0.11
N ASP A 530 -12.25 -28.46 -0.46
CA ASP A 530 -12.24 -29.87 -0.03
C ASP A 530 -11.04 -30.65 -0.56
N PHE A 531 -10.45 -30.24 -1.69
CA PHE A 531 -9.22 -30.86 -2.23
C PHE A 531 -8.03 -30.74 -1.26
N LEU A 532 -8.01 -29.68 -0.44
CA LEU A 532 -6.96 -29.39 0.54
C LEU A 532 -7.39 -29.83 1.94
N LEU A 533 -8.62 -29.50 2.32
CA LEU A 533 -9.12 -29.72 3.68
C LEU A 533 -9.66 -31.15 3.91
N GLY A 534 -10.02 -31.86 2.85
CA GLY A 534 -10.81 -33.09 2.92
C GLY A 534 -12.30 -32.79 3.19
N ALA A 535 -13.19 -33.48 2.48
CA ALA A 535 -14.62 -33.31 2.65
C ALA A 535 -15.07 -33.68 4.08
N PRO A 536 -16.10 -33.01 4.63
CA PRO A 536 -16.60 -33.30 5.98
C PRO A 536 -16.91 -34.79 6.18
N GLY A 537 -16.39 -35.38 7.25
CA GLY A 537 -16.59 -36.80 7.59
C GLY A 537 -15.66 -37.79 6.87
N THR A 538 -14.80 -37.32 5.97
CA THR A 538 -13.79 -38.18 5.33
C THR A 538 -12.54 -38.33 6.21
N PRO A 539 -11.89 -39.51 6.25
CA PRO A 539 -10.60 -39.67 6.93
C PRO A 539 -9.55 -38.73 6.33
N ARG A 540 -8.82 -38.02 7.19
CA ARG A 540 -7.74 -37.12 6.78
C ARG A 540 -6.40 -37.87 6.78
N PRO A 541 -5.48 -37.55 5.87
CA PRO A 541 -4.09 -38.01 5.97
C PRO A 541 -3.47 -37.58 7.31
N PRO A 542 -2.47 -38.33 7.82
CA PRO A 542 -1.75 -37.90 9.02
C PRO A 542 -1.00 -36.59 8.75
N LYS A 543 -0.98 -35.71 9.76
CA LYS A 543 -0.13 -34.51 9.75
C LYS A 543 1.34 -34.91 9.82
N ARG A 544 2.20 -34.13 9.19
CA ARG A 544 3.65 -34.32 9.19
C ARG A 544 4.33 -33.25 10.03
N SER A 545 5.36 -33.64 10.75
CA SER A 545 6.20 -32.72 11.52
C SER A 545 7.07 -31.84 10.62
N PHE A 546 7.55 -30.72 11.15
CA PHE A 546 8.54 -29.88 10.45
C PHE A 546 9.79 -30.68 10.04
N ALA A 547 10.29 -31.55 10.91
CA ALA A 547 11.47 -32.37 10.63
C ALA A 547 11.25 -33.34 9.45
N GLU A 548 10.05 -33.92 9.32
CA GLU A 548 9.73 -34.82 8.20
C GLU A 548 9.56 -34.09 6.86
N LEU A 549 9.18 -32.82 6.87
CA LEU A 549 8.93 -32.03 5.64
C LEU A 549 10.15 -31.21 5.20
N TYR A 550 10.99 -30.79 6.13
CA TYR A 550 12.06 -29.82 5.90
C TYR A 550 13.44 -30.30 6.38
N GLY A 551 13.52 -31.49 7.00
CA GLY A 551 14.77 -32.03 7.56
C GLY A 551 15.58 -32.92 6.62
N ASP A 552 15.13 -33.13 5.37
CA ASP A 552 15.77 -34.01 4.37
C ASP A 552 16.92 -33.33 3.60
N GLY A 553 17.20 -32.05 3.87
CA GLY A 553 18.21 -31.26 3.15
C GLY A 553 17.75 -30.73 1.80
N SER A 554 16.46 -30.82 1.47
CA SER A 554 15.89 -30.23 0.25
C SER A 554 15.86 -28.71 0.24
N LEU A 555 15.95 -28.08 1.42
CA LEU A 555 15.97 -26.63 1.57
C LEU A 555 17.39 -26.07 1.46
N PRO A 556 17.56 -24.89 0.83
CA PRO A 556 18.82 -24.17 0.87
C PRO A 556 19.25 -23.90 2.32
N PRO A 557 20.56 -23.99 2.63
CA PRO A 557 21.04 -23.57 3.94
C PRO A 557 20.75 -22.08 4.12
N VAL A 558 20.50 -21.67 5.36
CA VAL A 558 20.33 -20.26 5.73
C VAL A 558 21.69 -19.66 6.07
N SER A 559 22.05 -18.54 5.45
CA SER A 559 23.29 -17.79 5.72
C SER A 559 23.10 -16.78 6.86
N GLU A 560 24.19 -16.26 7.39
CA GLU A 560 24.19 -15.08 8.27
C GLU A 560 24.06 -13.77 7.46
N ASP A 561 24.27 -13.81 6.14
CA ASP A 561 24.11 -12.68 5.22
C ASP A 561 22.88 -12.90 4.32
N LEU A 562 21.94 -11.95 4.36
CA LEU A 562 20.71 -12.01 3.58
C LEU A 562 20.96 -11.92 2.07
N ARG A 563 22.07 -11.30 1.65
CA ARG A 563 22.46 -11.27 0.23
C ARG A 563 22.72 -12.66 -0.31
N ASP A 564 23.36 -13.52 0.47
CA ASP A 564 23.66 -14.89 0.05
C ASP A 564 22.40 -15.74 -0.03
N ASP A 565 21.46 -15.51 0.89
CA ASP A 565 20.13 -16.13 0.85
C ASP A 565 19.34 -15.68 -0.38
N LEU A 566 19.32 -14.38 -0.65
CA LEU A 566 18.68 -13.82 -1.83
C LEU A 566 19.28 -14.41 -3.12
N ALA A 567 20.61 -14.47 -3.22
CA ALA A 567 21.29 -15.06 -4.38
C ALA A 567 20.84 -16.51 -4.61
N ARG A 568 20.76 -17.34 -3.55
CA ARG A 568 20.26 -18.72 -3.68
C ARG A 568 18.80 -18.80 -4.13
N CYS A 569 17.94 -17.89 -3.66
CA CYS A 569 16.55 -17.83 -4.12
C CYS A 569 16.47 -17.41 -5.60
N VAL A 570 17.27 -16.42 -6.02
CA VAL A 570 17.36 -15.98 -7.42
C VAL A 570 17.89 -17.11 -8.31
N ASP A 571 18.94 -17.81 -7.89
CA ASP A 571 19.50 -18.96 -8.62
C ASP A 571 18.45 -20.09 -8.77
N ALA A 572 17.65 -20.34 -7.74
CA ALA A 572 16.60 -21.35 -7.80
C ALA A 572 15.48 -20.98 -8.78
N VAL A 573 15.08 -19.69 -8.82
CA VAL A 573 14.04 -19.19 -9.72
C VAL A 573 14.54 -19.14 -11.16
N THR A 574 15.77 -18.65 -11.37
CA THR A 574 16.39 -18.54 -12.69
C THR A 574 16.80 -19.89 -13.25
N GLY A 575 17.26 -20.82 -12.41
CA GLY A 575 17.53 -22.21 -12.79
C GLY A 575 16.29 -22.98 -13.25
N ALA A 576 15.09 -22.54 -12.84
CA ALA A 576 13.82 -23.06 -13.35
C ALA A 576 13.35 -22.36 -14.65
N GLY A 577 14.16 -21.44 -15.20
CA GLY A 577 13.91 -20.76 -16.47
C GLY A 577 13.16 -19.44 -16.38
N PHE A 578 12.94 -18.89 -15.17
CA PHE A 578 12.29 -17.60 -14.97
C PHE A 578 13.30 -16.45 -14.85
N ASP A 579 12.83 -15.20 -14.90
CA ASP A 579 13.62 -14.02 -14.52
C ASP A 579 13.18 -13.51 -13.16
N VAL A 580 14.05 -12.80 -12.45
CA VAL A 580 13.65 -11.94 -11.34
C VAL A 580 13.95 -10.50 -11.73
N VAL A 581 12.91 -9.76 -12.09
CA VAL A 581 13.00 -8.36 -12.51
C VAL A 581 12.63 -7.45 -11.34
N VAL A 582 13.47 -6.46 -11.07
CA VAL A 582 13.29 -5.54 -9.95
C VAL A 582 13.16 -4.11 -10.46
N VAL A 583 12.16 -3.38 -9.96
CA VAL A 583 11.97 -1.95 -10.21
C VAL A 583 12.08 -1.20 -8.89
N ASP A 584 13.05 -0.28 -8.79
CA ASP A 584 13.21 0.56 -7.60
C ASP A 584 12.13 1.66 -7.55
N GLN A 585 11.29 1.59 -6.52
CA GLN A 585 10.18 2.51 -6.25
C GLN A 585 10.46 3.44 -5.06
N THR A 586 11.67 3.40 -4.50
CA THR A 586 12.02 4.08 -3.25
C THR A 586 11.80 5.60 -3.35
N MET A 587 11.00 6.16 -2.45
CA MET A 587 10.76 7.60 -2.37
C MET A 587 11.84 8.32 -1.54
N PRO A 588 12.08 9.64 -1.76
CA PRO A 588 13.08 10.40 -1.01
C PRO A 588 12.96 10.29 0.52
N GLU A 589 11.74 10.37 1.05
CA GLU A 589 11.50 10.23 2.49
C GLU A 589 11.86 8.84 3.03
N GLN A 590 11.73 7.79 2.21
CA GLN A 590 12.11 6.43 2.61
C GLN A 590 13.63 6.27 2.63
N ARG A 591 14.34 6.86 1.66
CA ARG A 591 15.81 6.87 1.67
C ARG A 591 16.37 7.57 2.91
N ALA A 592 15.77 8.69 3.30
CA ALA A 592 16.15 9.42 4.52
C ALA A 592 15.98 8.58 5.81
N LEU A 593 15.05 7.61 5.80
CA LEU A 593 14.82 6.68 6.91
C LEU A 593 15.70 5.41 6.83
N GLY A 594 16.55 5.29 5.80
CA GLY A 594 17.33 4.09 5.53
C GLY A 594 16.47 2.91 5.05
N LEU A 595 15.37 3.20 4.35
CA LEU A 595 14.48 2.20 3.77
C LEU A 595 14.64 2.15 2.24
N ARG A 596 14.40 0.97 1.67
CA ARG A 596 14.27 0.74 0.23
C ARG A 596 12.93 0.11 -0.06
N THR A 597 12.30 0.52 -1.16
CA THR A 597 11.06 -0.07 -1.66
C THR A 597 11.22 -0.45 -3.12
N VAL A 598 10.84 -1.67 -3.44
CA VAL A 598 10.94 -2.22 -4.79
C VAL A 598 9.63 -2.89 -5.17
N SER A 599 9.41 -3.03 -6.48
CA SER A 599 8.49 -4.01 -7.06
C SER A 599 9.31 -5.12 -7.70
N VAL A 600 9.06 -6.36 -7.30
CA VAL A 600 9.67 -7.57 -7.86
C VAL A 600 8.65 -8.27 -8.75
N LEU A 601 9.05 -8.59 -9.98
CA LEU A 601 8.27 -9.36 -10.93
C LEU A 601 9.05 -10.62 -11.32
N VAL A 602 8.34 -11.74 -11.47
CA VAL A 602 8.90 -12.97 -12.03
C VAL A 602 8.07 -13.36 -13.24
N PRO A 603 8.37 -12.82 -14.43
CA PRO A 603 7.57 -13.05 -15.63
C PRO A 603 7.42 -14.55 -15.92
N GLY A 604 6.17 -15.01 -16.04
CA GLY A 604 5.81 -16.42 -16.20
C GLY A 604 5.18 -17.06 -14.96
N LEU A 605 5.38 -16.50 -13.77
CA LEU A 605 4.64 -16.92 -12.56
C LEU A 605 3.20 -16.40 -12.58
N LEU A 606 2.31 -17.10 -11.87
CA LEU A 606 0.90 -16.75 -11.81
C LEU A 606 0.69 -15.46 -11.01
N PRO A 607 0.13 -14.39 -11.60
CA PRO A 607 -0.24 -13.19 -10.86
C PRO A 607 -1.53 -13.43 -10.07
N ILE A 608 -1.63 -12.76 -8.92
CA ILE A 608 -2.88 -12.72 -8.15
C ILE A 608 -3.76 -11.57 -8.64
N ASP A 609 -4.94 -11.90 -9.14
CA ASP A 609 -5.91 -10.95 -9.69
C ASP A 609 -7.19 -10.90 -8.86
N PHE A 610 -7.69 -9.69 -8.62
CA PHE A 610 -8.92 -9.49 -7.86
C PHE A 610 -10.10 -9.09 -8.75
N GLY A 611 -11.19 -9.84 -8.62
CA GLY A 611 -12.35 -9.81 -9.49
C GLY A 611 -12.41 -11.05 -10.37
N TRP A 612 -13.57 -11.71 -10.45
CA TRP A 612 -13.73 -12.97 -11.18
C TRP A 612 -13.44 -12.85 -12.69
N THR A 613 -13.76 -11.71 -13.29
CA THR A 613 -13.55 -11.46 -14.72
C THR A 613 -12.09 -11.14 -15.07
N ARG A 614 -11.19 -11.04 -14.09
CA ARG A 614 -9.80 -10.62 -14.26
C ARG A 614 -8.78 -11.76 -14.07
N GLN A 615 -9.22 -13.02 -13.99
CA GLN A 615 -8.38 -14.13 -13.52
C GLN A 615 -7.34 -14.60 -14.56
N ARG A 616 -6.19 -13.90 -14.71
CA ARG A 616 -5.14 -14.26 -15.69
C ARG A 616 -4.56 -15.63 -15.41
N ALA A 617 -4.35 -15.95 -14.14
CA ALA A 617 -3.76 -17.22 -13.71
C ALA A 617 -4.41 -18.44 -14.38
N ARG A 618 -5.74 -18.40 -14.58
CA ARG A 618 -6.53 -19.48 -15.20
C ARG A 618 -6.19 -19.72 -16.67
N HIS A 619 -5.66 -18.71 -17.36
CA HIS A 619 -5.36 -18.73 -18.79
C HIS A 619 -3.86 -18.90 -19.08
N MET A 620 -3.02 -18.84 -18.05
CA MET A 620 -1.56 -18.95 -18.22
C MET A 620 -1.11 -20.42 -18.43
N PRO A 621 -0.12 -20.66 -19.30
CA PRO A 621 0.44 -22.00 -19.51
C PRO A 621 0.95 -22.67 -18.23
N ARG A 622 1.58 -21.88 -17.34
CA ARG A 622 2.14 -22.38 -16.08
C ARG A 622 1.12 -23.11 -15.21
N LEU A 623 -0.13 -22.64 -15.15
CA LEU A 623 -1.18 -23.31 -14.37
C LEU A 623 -1.42 -24.74 -14.88
N ARG A 624 -1.18 -24.99 -16.18
CA ARG A 624 -1.40 -26.29 -16.81
C ARG A 624 -0.26 -27.27 -16.52
N THR A 625 0.98 -26.78 -16.48
CA THR A 625 2.16 -27.63 -16.51
C THR A 625 2.87 -27.77 -15.16
N ALA A 626 2.78 -26.77 -14.27
CA ALA A 626 3.62 -26.72 -13.07
C ALA A 626 3.37 -27.87 -12.09
N LEU A 627 2.12 -28.32 -11.91
CA LEU A 627 1.84 -29.48 -11.05
C LEU A 627 2.42 -30.78 -11.63
N ARG A 628 2.41 -30.94 -12.96
CA ARG A 628 3.03 -32.09 -13.62
C ARG A 628 4.56 -32.03 -13.48
N GLU A 629 5.14 -30.86 -13.73
CA GLU A 629 6.59 -30.63 -13.59
C GLU A 629 7.09 -30.89 -12.16
N ALA A 630 6.27 -30.56 -11.16
CA ALA A 630 6.54 -30.87 -9.74
C ALA A 630 6.26 -32.34 -9.36
N GLY A 631 5.79 -33.19 -10.29
CA GLY A 631 5.41 -34.58 -10.00
C GLY A 631 4.13 -34.75 -9.18
N LEU A 632 3.36 -33.69 -8.99
CA LEU A 632 2.08 -33.68 -8.27
C LEU A 632 0.88 -34.05 -9.17
N ALA A 633 1.08 -34.06 -10.50
CA ALA A 633 0.09 -34.51 -11.48
C ALA A 633 0.74 -35.40 -12.55
N ALA A 634 -0.01 -36.39 -13.05
CA ALA A 634 0.48 -37.32 -14.08
C ALA A 634 0.48 -36.74 -15.50
N ARG A 635 -0.26 -35.65 -15.73
CA ARG A 635 -0.42 -34.96 -17.02
C ARG A 635 -0.70 -33.48 -16.81
N ASP A 636 -0.61 -32.71 -17.88
CA ASP A 636 -1.04 -31.31 -17.86
C ASP A 636 -2.52 -31.19 -17.54
N LEU A 637 -2.87 -30.14 -16.80
CA LEU A 637 -4.25 -29.85 -16.42
C LEU A 637 -5.04 -29.31 -17.60
N THR A 638 -6.30 -29.70 -17.68
CA THR A 638 -7.31 -29.16 -18.61
C THR A 638 -8.28 -28.26 -17.84
N ASP A 639 -9.18 -27.56 -18.54
CA ASP A 639 -10.17 -26.70 -17.89
C ASP A 639 -11.07 -27.45 -16.90
N ALA A 640 -11.35 -28.73 -17.17
CA ALA A 640 -12.13 -29.58 -16.28
C ALA A 640 -11.39 -29.95 -14.99
N ASP A 641 -10.06 -29.88 -15.00
CA ASP A 641 -9.23 -30.17 -13.84
C ASP A 641 -9.12 -28.97 -12.89
N LEU A 642 -9.43 -27.76 -13.35
CA LEU A 642 -9.27 -26.55 -12.55
C LEU A 642 -10.37 -26.38 -11.50
N ASN A 643 -10.02 -25.74 -10.38
CA ASN A 643 -10.98 -25.23 -9.41
C ASN A 643 -11.82 -24.12 -10.06
N PRO A 644 -13.16 -24.24 -10.08
CA PRO A 644 -14.02 -23.25 -10.71
C PRO A 644 -14.25 -22.00 -9.84
N ALA A 645 -13.77 -21.98 -8.59
CA ALA A 645 -14.07 -20.89 -7.66
C ALA A 645 -12.98 -19.80 -7.63
N PRO A 646 -13.35 -18.54 -7.35
CA PRO A 646 -12.39 -17.47 -7.08
C PRO A 646 -11.49 -17.86 -5.91
N HIS A 647 -10.21 -17.50 -5.96
CA HIS A 647 -9.33 -17.79 -4.83
C HIS A 647 -9.75 -17.03 -3.56
N PRO A 648 -9.53 -17.58 -2.37
CA PRO A 648 -9.91 -16.98 -1.08
C PRO A 648 -8.91 -15.94 -0.53
N PHE A 649 -7.78 -15.69 -1.19
CA PHE A 649 -6.75 -14.77 -0.65
C PHE A 649 -7.24 -13.32 -0.51
N PRO A 650 -6.87 -12.64 0.60
CA PRO A 650 -7.24 -11.25 0.87
C PRO A 650 -6.44 -10.22 0.08
#